data_AF-A0A2H0HT88-F1
#
_entry.id   AF-A0A2H0HT88-F1
#
_cell.length_a   1.000
_cell.length_b   1.000
_cell.length_c   1.000
_cell.angle_alpha   90.00
_cell.angle_beta   90.00
_cell.angle_gamma   90.00
#
_symmetry.space_group_name_H-M   'P 1'
#
loop_
_entity.id
_entity.type
_entity.pdbx_description
1 polymer ?
#
loop_
_entity_poly.entity_id
_entity_poly.type
_entity_poly.pdbx_seq_one_letter_code
_entity_poly.pdbx_strand_id
1 'polypeptide(L)'
;MNPHQDPSAPTRSARWHLHRLLALTGCALASLSCAAYATPSAAAGFQRVSEHIWAFVATDERSANGALFIGSKEALVVDPGLTPALAQRFLAGARAITDRPIRTVVLSHWHPDHALGITCLDVPGVALVATAATRRALAENLAAISRGLAQNASDRAERDALNGCAIRLPDTLIDERREFDLGGHVVQVSAPGIAHTDGDLLLYSPRERVLVTGDLFLNRSSPDMQQGRVAGLLGELDRLLQLPIKHVIPGHFELSDKAGLARFRDYVRAVHDSARAAVDQAVMSATVPAALDAFKDFRQFPQYEATFTDNLRAAAAQYREEPAKPGASNGFRRLRRLTLGKNPHQIAFSPDGRWAYVAIAGDDRIARVDVATLTPAGTMAVADAPLGVHALATDDLLVTRFGSNAIEHRRWNEAARLATLPSGIGTSLFSGPLPDGSLLASVERSNTLLRFARDTLAPIASFTTGARPFPPAATSDGRLAFVPNYDDGSVSVFDLWNGTPRGAIKVGGKPSGGTVLPGDSEYAVAVRGEDRIAFINTASKQVVGSLADGIGQSPFSLVLAPNGRLAFVNNTASHDISVIALPERRVIARIPTGEIPIVMAVDPSGETLWVSCEGSHTLDIIAIPRVWRELAPDAAASNAITEVAVLGMIHGAHRSSAAWGLDAVRDAITRYRPDVVIAEISPDRWQRIWRDYAERGVIEDSRVLRFPEYTDVLLPLKVRLGFAVEAGAAWTQEMSDLREARIHMFEHDPAFAERNAAYQAAVKAAEAQDASHLTDSDDPRVIHSDDYDQMTKIALTPYDEYLNDVIGAGGWTNINVAHYRLIDAAIRAHPGERILIMFGAGHKYWLHEQLRQRADIRLLDVQDFLPTP
;
A
#
# COMPACT_ATOMS: atom_id res chain seq x y z
N MET A 1 -9.12 4.98 -99.27
CA MET A 1 -10.29 4.21 -99.74
C MET A 1 -10.68 3.26 -98.62
N ASN A 2 -11.80 3.53 -97.95
CA ASN A 2 -12.50 2.53 -97.15
C ASN A 2 -13.38 1.73 -98.13
N PRO A 3 -13.61 0.42 -97.92
CA PRO A 3 -14.86 0.05 -97.25
C PRO A 3 -14.79 -1.29 -96.46
N HIS A 4 -15.52 -1.40 -95.34
CA HIS A 4 -16.73 -2.24 -95.12
C HIS A 4 -16.50 -3.77 -95.16
N GLN A 5 -17.14 -4.65 -94.40
CA GLN A 5 -18.22 -4.63 -93.40
C GLN A 5 -18.26 -6.05 -92.78
N ASP A 6 -18.69 -6.11 -91.51
CA ASP A 6 -19.52 -7.11 -90.79
C ASP A 6 -20.24 -8.19 -91.67
N PRO A 7 -20.77 -9.36 -91.16
CA PRO A 7 -21.42 -9.50 -89.84
C PRO A 7 -21.51 -10.89 -89.13
N SER A 8 -21.97 -10.80 -87.87
CA SER A 8 -22.97 -11.65 -87.17
C SER A 8 -22.73 -13.14 -86.87
N ALA A 9 -22.57 -13.44 -85.56
CA ALA A 9 -23.40 -14.26 -84.63
C ALA A 9 -24.43 -15.29 -85.21
N PRO A 10 -24.97 -16.32 -84.46
CA PRO A 10 -25.20 -16.31 -83.00
C PRO A 10 -25.35 -17.67 -82.23
N THR A 11 -25.69 -17.52 -80.93
CA THR A 11 -26.62 -18.34 -80.10
C THR A 11 -26.23 -19.61 -79.31
N ARG A 12 -26.55 -19.51 -78.00
CA ARG A 12 -27.26 -20.46 -77.09
C ARG A 12 -26.50 -21.69 -76.58
N SER A 13 -26.70 -22.22 -75.38
CA SER A 13 -27.26 -21.81 -74.07
C SER A 13 -27.21 -23.05 -73.17
N ALA A 14 -27.06 -22.87 -71.85
CA ALA A 14 -27.39 -23.82 -70.76
C ALA A 14 -26.43 -25.02 -70.53
N ARG A 15 -26.20 -25.55 -69.32
CA ARG A 15 -26.44 -25.19 -67.92
C ARG A 15 -25.65 -26.21 -67.04
N TRP A 16 -24.95 -25.73 -66.00
CA TRP A 16 -24.79 -26.27 -64.63
C TRP A 16 -23.89 -27.51 -64.32
N HIS A 17 -22.81 -27.23 -63.55
CA HIS A 17 -22.19 -27.94 -62.40
C HIS A 17 -21.68 -29.40 -62.57
N LEU A 18 -20.53 -29.87 -62.05
CA LEU A 18 -19.86 -29.66 -60.77
C LEU A 18 -18.40 -30.25 -60.81
N HIS A 19 -17.49 -29.71 -59.99
CA HIS A 19 -16.10 -30.08 -59.58
C HIS A 19 -15.39 -31.36 -60.10
N ARG A 20 -14.13 -31.22 -60.59
CA ARG A 20 -12.86 -31.54 -59.88
C ARG A 20 -11.62 -31.53 -60.82
N LEU A 21 -10.57 -30.84 -60.37
CA LEU A 21 -9.13 -31.09 -60.50
C LEU A 21 -8.60 -31.99 -61.64
N LEU A 22 -7.73 -31.43 -62.49
CA LEU A 22 -6.35 -31.92 -62.69
C LEU A 22 -5.56 -30.96 -63.60
N ALA A 23 -4.39 -30.54 -63.10
CA ALA A 23 -3.42 -29.72 -63.79
C ALA A 23 -2.72 -30.52 -64.90
N LEU A 24 -2.41 -29.86 -66.03
CA LEU A 24 -1.29 -30.18 -66.92
C LEU A 24 -1.01 -28.98 -67.85
N THR A 25 -0.01 -28.20 -67.43
CA THR A 25 1.01 -27.50 -68.25
C THR A 25 0.67 -27.10 -69.69
N GLY A 26 0.37 -25.82 -69.89
CA GLY A 26 0.48 -25.13 -71.17
C GLY A 26 1.76 -24.27 -71.22
N CYS A 27 2.54 -24.43 -72.29
CA CYS A 27 3.68 -23.59 -72.63
C CYS A 27 3.26 -22.14 -72.86
N ALA A 28 4.01 -21.23 -72.22
CA ALA A 28 3.88 -19.79 -72.33
C ALA A 28 4.49 -19.25 -73.63
N LEU A 29 3.76 -18.37 -74.30
CA LEU A 29 4.27 -17.40 -75.27
C LEU A 29 4.37 -16.03 -74.60
N ALA A 30 5.46 -15.35 -74.93
CA ALA A 30 6.00 -14.15 -74.31
C ALA A 30 5.05 -12.94 -74.26
N SER A 31 5.25 -12.09 -73.25
CA SER A 31 5.12 -10.63 -73.40
C SER A 31 5.85 -9.90 -72.27
N LEU A 32 6.51 -8.82 -72.67
CA LEU A 32 7.49 -8.05 -71.93
C LEU A 32 6.90 -7.44 -70.65
N SER A 33 7.67 -7.52 -69.57
CA SER A 33 7.40 -6.84 -68.30
C SER A 33 7.50 -5.32 -68.46
N CYS A 34 6.36 -4.64 -68.40
CA CYS A 34 6.30 -3.32 -67.78
C CYS A 34 6.51 -3.55 -66.28
N ALA A 35 7.65 -3.11 -65.74
CA ALA A 35 7.84 -2.98 -64.31
C ALA A 35 6.88 -1.90 -63.79
N ALA A 36 5.69 -2.33 -63.39
CA ALA A 36 4.84 -1.55 -62.51
C ALA A 36 5.61 -1.39 -61.20
N TYR A 37 5.86 -0.15 -60.79
CA TYR A 37 6.22 0.16 -59.42
C TYR A 37 5.11 -0.40 -58.53
N ALA A 38 5.34 -1.56 -57.93
CA ALA A 38 4.50 -2.06 -56.87
C ALA A 38 4.58 -1.04 -55.73
N THR A 39 3.45 -0.42 -55.40
CA THR A 39 3.26 0.16 -54.07
C THR A 39 3.68 -0.88 -53.05
N PRO A 40 4.53 -0.56 -52.05
CA PRO A 40 4.92 -1.54 -51.06
C PRO A 40 3.66 -2.04 -50.37
N SER A 41 3.33 -3.31 -50.61
CA SER A 41 2.36 -4.09 -49.86
C SER A 41 2.66 -3.91 -48.37
N ALA A 42 1.63 -3.68 -47.55
CA ALA A 42 1.73 -3.55 -46.10
C ALA A 42 2.63 -4.66 -45.55
N ALA A 43 3.85 -4.32 -45.14
CA ALA A 43 4.78 -5.27 -44.60
C ALA A 43 4.23 -5.76 -43.25
N ALA A 44 3.77 -7.02 -43.19
CA ALA A 44 3.49 -7.75 -41.97
C ALA A 44 2.71 -6.98 -40.86
N GLY A 45 1.67 -6.23 -41.21
CA GLY A 45 0.82 -5.50 -40.24
C GLY A 45 1.15 -4.01 -40.05
N PHE A 46 2.20 -3.49 -40.73
CA PHE A 46 2.51 -2.08 -40.72
C PHE A 46 1.80 -1.30 -41.83
N GLN A 47 1.31 -0.12 -41.46
CA GLN A 47 0.74 0.89 -42.35
C GLN A 47 1.64 2.13 -42.32
N ARG A 48 1.98 2.67 -43.50
CA ARG A 48 2.76 3.90 -43.59
C ARG A 48 1.90 5.09 -43.17
N VAL A 49 2.31 5.82 -42.14
CA VAL A 49 1.61 7.03 -41.65
C VAL A 49 2.17 8.28 -42.31
N SER A 50 3.49 8.32 -42.47
CA SER A 50 4.21 9.46 -43.06
C SER A 50 5.53 9.00 -43.69
N GLU A 51 6.46 9.92 -43.98
CA GLU A 51 7.66 9.56 -44.72
C GLU A 51 8.53 8.57 -43.94
N HIS A 52 8.75 8.82 -42.65
CA HIS A 52 9.61 8.01 -41.77
C HIS A 52 8.89 7.43 -40.55
N ILE A 53 7.55 7.36 -40.58
CA ILE A 53 6.76 6.81 -39.48
C ILE A 53 5.76 5.78 -40.02
N TRP A 54 5.75 4.62 -39.37
CA TRP A 54 4.85 3.51 -39.65
C TRP A 54 4.09 3.13 -38.39
N ALA A 55 2.81 2.77 -38.52
CA ALA A 55 2.00 2.25 -37.45
C ALA A 55 1.81 0.75 -37.64
N PHE A 56 2.04 -0.03 -36.59
CA PHE A 56 1.58 -1.40 -36.53
C PHE A 56 0.15 -1.37 -36.00
N VAL A 57 -0.83 -1.62 -36.86
CA VAL A 57 -2.24 -1.57 -36.46
C VAL A 57 -2.68 -2.98 -36.11
N ALA A 58 -3.05 -3.20 -34.85
CA ALA A 58 -3.51 -4.50 -34.38
C ALA A 58 -4.76 -4.95 -35.17
N THR A 59 -4.79 -6.23 -35.53
CA THR A 59 -5.92 -6.82 -36.28
C THR A 59 -6.89 -7.58 -35.38
N ASP A 60 -6.60 -7.66 -34.09
CA ASP A 60 -7.42 -8.32 -33.07
C ASP A 60 -7.73 -7.35 -31.92
N GLU A 61 -8.80 -7.64 -31.19
CA GLU A 61 -9.32 -6.80 -30.10
C GLU A 61 -8.51 -6.92 -28.79
N ARG A 62 -7.42 -7.69 -28.76
CA ARG A 62 -6.59 -7.91 -27.57
C ARG A 62 -5.26 -7.20 -27.62
N SER A 63 -4.85 -6.73 -28.79
CA SER A 63 -3.52 -6.18 -29.02
C SER A 63 -3.58 -4.67 -29.23
N ALA A 64 -2.57 -3.98 -28.70
CA ALA A 64 -2.36 -2.58 -28.94
C ALA A 64 -1.75 -2.30 -30.32
N ASN A 65 -1.97 -1.10 -30.81
CA ASN A 65 -1.18 -0.52 -31.87
C ASN A 65 0.21 -0.16 -31.35
N GLY A 66 1.20 -0.26 -32.23
CA GLY A 66 2.53 0.28 -31.98
C GLY A 66 3.01 1.15 -33.12
N ALA A 67 4.23 1.67 -32.98
CA ALA A 67 4.81 2.58 -33.96
C ALA A 67 6.28 2.26 -34.24
N LEU A 68 6.72 2.62 -35.44
CA LEU A 68 8.12 2.58 -35.87
C LEU A 68 8.49 3.97 -36.40
N PHE A 69 9.47 4.59 -35.75
CA PHE A 69 10.10 5.83 -36.18
C PHE A 69 11.48 5.52 -36.76
N ILE A 70 11.78 6.09 -37.92
CA ILE A 70 13.03 5.85 -38.65
C ILE A 70 13.79 7.17 -38.81
N GLY A 71 15.09 7.16 -38.51
CA GLY A 71 16.00 8.24 -38.88
C GLY A 71 17.20 7.74 -39.68
N SER A 72 18.17 8.62 -39.90
CA SER A 72 19.36 8.28 -40.70
C SER A 72 20.44 7.51 -39.94
N LYS A 73 20.28 7.28 -38.62
CA LYS A 73 21.23 6.51 -37.78
C LYS A 73 20.61 5.25 -37.22
N GLU A 74 19.38 5.34 -36.73
CA GLU A 74 18.71 4.27 -35.98
C GLU A 74 17.18 4.35 -36.11
N ALA A 75 16.51 3.35 -35.54
CA ALA A 75 15.06 3.30 -35.45
C ALA A 75 14.59 3.14 -34.00
N LEU A 76 13.40 3.66 -33.71
CA LEU A 76 12.73 3.57 -32.42
C LEU A 76 11.38 2.87 -32.60
N VAL A 77 11.09 1.93 -31.71
CA VAL A 77 9.84 1.17 -31.68
C VAL A 77 9.01 1.58 -30.46
N VAL A 78 7.68 1.56 -30.60
CA VAL A 78 6.72 1.79 -29.53
C VAL A 78 5.77 0.60 -29.43
N ASP A 79 5.52 0.12 -28.20
CA ASP A 79 4.51 -0.87 -27.83
C ASP A 79 4.43 -2.11 -28.74
N PRO A 80 5.46 -2.97 -28.75
CA PRO A 80 5.49 -4.18 -29.57
C PRO A 80 4.59 -5.32 -29.04
N GLY A 81 3.42 -5.02 -28.48
CA GLY A 81 2.30 -5.96 -28.31
C GLY A 81 2.31 -6.86 -27.06
N LEU A 82 1.22 -7.63 -26.93
CA LEU A 82 0.84 -8.45 -25.76
C LEU A 82 1.73 -9.67 -25.49
N THR A 83 2.15 -10.39 -26.53
CA THR A 83 2.78 -11.72 -26.36
C THR A 83 4.18 -11.75 -26.95
N PRO A 84 5.07 -12.65 -26.46
CA PRO A 84 6.41 -12.80 -27.01
C PRO A 84 6.41 -13.05 -28.53
N ALA A 85 5.45 -13.84 -29.01
CA ALA A 85 5.28 -14.13 -30.43
C ALA A 85 4.86 -12.88 -31.23
N LEU A 86 3.96 -12.05 -30.68
CA LEU A 86 3.56 -10.81 -31.31
C LEU A 86 4.71 -9.80 -31.36
N ALA A 87 5.48 -9.65 -30.28
CA ALA A 87 6.66 -8.79 -30.25
C ALA A 87 7.73 -9.23 -31.25
N GLN A 88 7.97 -10.53 -31.40
CA GLN A 88 8.87 -11.04 -32.45
C GLN A 88 8.38 -10.71 -33.86
N ARG A 89 7.08 -10.86 -34.12
CA ARG A 89 6.46 -10.49 -35.42
C ARG A 89 6.57 -8.99 -35.69
N PHE A 90 6.32 -8.16 -34.68
CA PHE A 90 6.48 -6.71 -34.76
C PHE A 90 7.92 -6.35 -35.17
N LEU A 91 8.92 -6.87 -34.44
CA LEU A 91 10.33 -6.57 -34.68
C LEU A 91 10.79 -7.10 -36.06
N ALA A 92 10.31 -8.26 -36.49
CA ALA A 92 10.58 -8.79 -37.83
C ALA A 92 9.99 -7.90 -38.93
N GLY A 93 8.74 -7.43 -38.74
CA GLY A 93 8.09 -6.49 -39.65
C GLY A 93 8.84 -5.16 -39.74
N ALA A 94 9.29 -4.63 -38.60
CA ALA A 94 10.10 -3.41 -38.57
C ALA A 94 11.42 -3.58 -39.35
N ARG A 95 12.11 -4.72 -39.20
CA ARG A 95 13.34 -5.03 -39.96
C ARG A 95 13.11 -5.23 -41.46
N ALA A 96 11.90 -5.60 -41.86
CA ALA A 96 11.54 -5.67 -43.29
C ALA A 96 11.32 -4.28 -43.91
N ILE A 97 11.04 -3.26 -43.08
CA ILE A 97 10.83 -1.87 -43.51
C ILE A 97 12.13 -1.08 -43.53
N THR A 98 13.03 -1.33 -42.57
CA THR A 98 14.27 -0.57 -42.41
C THR A 98 15.44 -1.46 -42.02
N ASP A 99 16.62 -1.15 -42.56
CA ASP A 99 17.90 -1.76 -42.20
C ASP A 99 18.57 -1.05 -41.02
N ARG A 100 17.99 0.05 -40.53
CA ARG A 100 18.51 0.81 -39.40
C ARG A 100 18.42 0.00 -38.11
N PRO A 101 19.46 0.03 -37.24
CA PRO A 101 19.43 -0.68 -35.99
C PRO A 101 18.31 -0.14 -35.09
N ILE A 102 17.49 -1.04 -34.55
CA ILE A 102 16.54 -0.73 -33.48
C ILE A 102 17.34 -0.70 -32.18
N ARG A 103 17.47 0.48 -31.57
CA ARG A 103 18.22 0.66 -30.31
C ARG A 103 17.31 0.92 -29.12
N THR A 104 16.08 1.36 -29.37
CA THR A 104 15.17 1.87 -28.35
C THR A 104 13.77 1.31 -28.58
N VAL A 105 13.20 0.74 -27.52
CA VAL A 105 11.75 0.44 -27.43
C VAL A 105 11.18 1.31 -26.32
N VAL A 106 10.19 2.14 -26.65
CA VAL A 106 9.43 2.93 -25.67
C VAL A 106 8.14 2.20 -25.35
N LEU A 107 7.87 2.01 -24.07
CA LEU A 107 6.59 1.52 -23.57
C LEU A 107 5.74 2.73 -23.19
N SER A 108 4.57 2.89 -23.81
CA SER A 108 3.69 4.00 -23.51
C SER A 108 3.14 3.92 -22.08
N HIS A 109 2.84 2.72 -21.59
CA HIS A 109 2.43 2.47 -20.20
C HIS A 109 2.55 0.97 -19.89
N TRP A 110 2.11 0.54 -18.71
CA TRP A 110 2.38 -0.81 -18.19
C TRP A 110 1.39 -1.90 -18.61
N HIS A 111 0.25 -1.53 -19.23
CA HIS A 111 -0.76 -2.50 -19.62
C HIS A 111 -0.15 -3.63 -20.48
N PRO A 112 -0.58 -4.88 -20.26
CA PRO A 112 0.11 -6.04 -20.80
C PRO A 112 0.12 -6.06 -22.33
N ASP A 113 -0.93 -5.58 -22.97
CA ASP A 113 -1.06 -5.53 -24.42
C ASP A 113 -0.14 -4.52 -25.11
N HIS A 114 0.44 -3.58 -24.35
CA HIS A 114 1.50 -2.67 -24.78
C HIS A 114 2.91 -3.18 -24.40
N ALA A 115 3.05 -3.80 -23.23
CA ALA A 115 4.36 -4.02 -22.60
C ALA A 115 4.80 -5.49 -22.44
N LEU A 116 3.87 -6.43 -22.26
CA LEU A 116 4.21 -7.80 -21.86
C LEU A 116 5.06 -8.53 -22.91
N GLY A 117 4.75 -8.37 -24.20
CA GLY A 117 5.41 -9.13 -25.25
C GLY A 117 6.91 -8.91 -25.30
N ILE A 118 7.37 -7.65 -25.26
CA ILE A 118 8.81 -7.32 -25.30
C ILE A 118 9.52 -7.53 -23.98
N THR A 119 8.82 -7.36 -22.85
CA THR A 119 9.43 -7.60 -21.53
C THR A 119 9.72 -9.09 -21.30
N CYS A 120 9.06 -10.00 -22.02
CA CYS A 120 9.38 -11.42 -22.04
C CYS A 120 10.53 -11.82 -22.99
N LEU A 121 11.08 -10.87 -23.77
CA LEU A 121 12.11 -11.16 -24.76
C LEU A 121 13.47 -10.58 -24.34
N ASP A 122 14.52 -11.39 -24.46
CA ASP A 122 15.88 -10.89 -24.45
C ASP A 122 16.26 -10.43 -25.87
N VAL A 123 16.39 -9.12 -26.04
CA VAL A 123 16.79 -8.49 -27.30
C VAL A 123 18.09 -7.70 -27.08
N PRO A 124 19.26 -8.33 -27.33
CA PRO A 124 20.55 -7.72 -27.04
C PRO A 124 20.74 -6.37 -27.74
N GLY A 125 21.22 -5.37 -27.00
CA GLY A 125 21.52 -4.04 -27.54
C GLY A 125 20.32 -3.12 -27.75
N VAL A 126 19.12 -3.50 -27.27
CA VAL A 126 17.92 -2.67 -27.22
C VAL A 126 17.66 -2.19 -25.80
N ALA A 127 17.55 -0.88 -25.60
CA ALA A 127 17.11 -0.27 -24.35
C ALA A 127 15.58 -0.26 -24.25
N LEU A 128 15.05 -0.60 -23.07
CA LEU A 128 13.63 -0.51 -22.76
C LEU A 128 13.38 0.79 -21.99
N VAL A 129 12.58 1.67 -22.57
CA VAL A 129 12.31 3.02 -22.07
C VAL A 129 10.88 3.11 -21.53
N ALA A 130 10.72 3.60 -20.30
CA ALA A 130 9.41 3.87 -19.71
C ALA A 130 9.50 4.94 -18.59
N THR A 131 8.39 5.26 -17.93
CA THR A 131 8.44 6.01 -16.66
C THR A 131 8.82 5.10 -15.49
N ALA A 132 9.22 5.69 -14.36
CA ALA A 132 9.42 4.95 -13.11
C ALA A 132 8.14 4.25 -12.63
N ALA A 133 6.97 4.90 -12.80
CA ALA A 133 5.67 4.33 -12.47
C ALA A 133 5.34 3.11 -13.35
N THR A 134 5.59 3.18 -14.67
CA THR A 134 5.49 2.01 -15.54
C THR A 134 6.40 0.89 -15.07
N ARG A 135 7.69 1.17 -14.81
CA ARG A 135 8.64 0.14 -14.36
C ARG A 135 8.15 -0.55 -13.08
N ARG A 136 7.65 0.22 -12.12
CA ARG A 136 7.07 -0.28 -10.87
C ARG A 136 5.85 -1.16 -11.12
N ALA A 137 4.89 -0.68 -11.91
CA ALA A 137 3.69 -1.45 -12.23
C ALA A 137 4.00 -2.74 -13.01
N LEU A 138 5.00 -2.73 -13.90
CA LEU A 138 5.48 -3.94 -14.58
C LEU A 138 6.06 -4.95 -13.58
N ALA A 139 6.86 -4.47 -12.62
CA ALA A 139 7.46 -5.26 -11.55
C ALA A 139 6.42 -5.90 -10.61
N GLU A 140 5.28 -5.23 -10.43
CA GLU A 140 4.21 -5.66 -9.54
C GLU A 140 3.23 -6.64 -10.20
N ASN A 141 2.90 -6.43 -11.48
CA ASN A 141 1.70 -7.04 -12.07
C ASN A 141 1.99 -8.08 -13.18
N LEU A 142 3.00 -7.84 -14.04
CA LEU A 142 3.06 -8.57 -15.31
C LEU A 142 3.38 -10.05 -15.19
N ALA A 143 4.16 -10.48 -14.20
CA ALA A 143 4.46 -11.90 -14.03
C ALA A 143 3.19 -12.72 -13.70
N ALA A 144 2.31 -12.18 -12.85
CA ALA A 144 1.03 -12.80 -12.53
C ALA A 144 0.10 -12.82 -13.76
N ILE A 145 0.03 -11.69 -14.48
CA ILE A 145 -0.76 -11.57 -15.73
C ILE A 145 -0.26 -12.59 -16.77
N SER A 146 1.05 -12.75 -16.96
CA SER A 146 1.64 -13.72 -17.89
C SER A 146 1.21 -15.14 -17.57
N ARG A 147 1.22 -15.54 -16.28
CA ARG A 147 0.74 -16.86 -15.85
C ARG A 147 -0.76 -17.05 -16.12
N GLY A 148 -1.58 -16.04 -15.83
CA GLY A 148 -3.02 -16.09 -16.10
C GLY A 148 -3.33 -16.20 -17.60
N LEU A 149 -2.60 -15.47 -18.45
CA LEU A 149 -2.70 -15.60 -19.90
C LEU A 149 -2.24 -16.98 -20.37
N ALA A 150 -1.15 -17.52 -19.81
CA ALA A 150 -0.69 -18.87 -20.11
C ALA A 150 -1.74 -19.93 -19.77
N GLN A 151 -2.43 -19.84 -18.65
CA GLN A 151 -3.49 -20.80 -18.30
C GLN A 151 -4.62 -20.83 -19.33
N ASN A 152 -4.92 -19.69 -19.96
CA ASN A 152 -5.99 -19.53 -20.94
C ASN A 152 -5.53 -19.71 -22.40
N ALA A 153 -4.24 -19.82 -22.67
CA ALA A 153 -3.73 -19.93 -24.03
C ALA A 153 -4.02 -21.32 -24.61
N SER A 154 -4.72 -21.36 -25.75
CA SER A 154 -5.06 -22.61 -26.44
C SER A 154 -3.86 -23.20 -27.19
N ASP A 155 -3.00 -22.35 -27.75
CA ASP A 155 -1.76 -22.75 -28.43
C ASP A 155 -0.67 -23.13 -27.42
N ARG A 156 -0.01 -24.27 -27.65
CA ARG A 156 1.02 -24.80 -26.73
C ARG A 156 2.29 -23.95 -26.72
N ALA A 157 2.72 -23.44 -27.87
CA ALA A 157 3.95 -22.66 -27.96
C ALA A 157 3.79 -21.29 -27.29
N GLU A 158 2.62 -20.66 -27.46
CA GLU A 158 2.24 -19.45 -26.73
C GLU A 158 2.17 -19.70 -25.22
N ARG A 159 1.56 -20.82 -24.80
CA ARG A 159 1.51 -21.25 -23.40
C ARG A 159 2.91 -21.39 -22.79
N ASP A 160 3.78 -22.10 -23.49
CA ASP A 160 5.14 -22.38 -23.05
C ASP A 160 5.96 -21.07 -22.99
N ALA A 161 5.77 -20.16 -23.95
CA ALA A 161 6.43 -18.85 -23.96
C ALA A 161 5.97 -17.93 -22.82
N LEU A 162 4.68 -17.89 -22.51
CA LEU A 162 4.14 -17.09 -21.40
C LEU A 162 4.50 -17.69 -20.03
N ASN A 163 4.51 -19.02 -19.90
CA ASN A 163 4.98 -19.71 -18.69
C ASN A 163 6.48 -19.52 -18.46
N GLY A 164 7.26 -19.47 -19.54
CA GLY A 164 8.70 -19.23 -19.51
C GLY A 164 9.09 -17.75 -19.44
N CYS A 165 8.12 -16.83 -19.46
CA CYS A 165 8.39 -15.40 -19.48
C CYS A 165 9.15 -14.97 -18.22
N ALA A 166 10.35 -14.43 -18.41
CA ALA A 166 11.10 -13.76 -17.37
C ALA A 166 11.00 -12.25 -17.63
N ILE A 167 10.19 -11.56 -16.83
CA ILE A 167 9.93 -10.12 -17.00
C ILE A 167 11.25 -9.32 -16.90
N ARG A 168 11.64 -8.71 -18.02
CA ARG A 168 12.69 -7.70 -18.11
C ARG A 168 12.08 -6.32 -17.88
N LEU A 169 12.56 -5.61 -16.86
CA LEU A 169 12.12 -4.25 -16.56
C LEU A 169 12.79 -3.21 -17.49
N PRO A 170 12.12 -2.08 -17.75
CA PRO A 170 12.73 -0.90 -18.35
C PRO A 170 14.02 -0.48 -17.66
N ASP A 171 15.09 -0.28 -18.44
CA ASP A 171 16.42 0.09 -17.96
C ASP A 171 16.71 1.59 -18.14
N THR A 172 15.88 2.28 -18.92
CA THR A 172 15.99 3.71 -19.20
C THR A 172 14.71 4.42 -18.79
N LEU A 173 14.81 5.39 -17.87
CA LEU A 173 13.64 6.06 -17.31
C LEU A 173 13.48 7.48 -17.84
N ILE A 174 12.22 7.92 -17.95
CA ILE A 174 11.82 9.28 -18.30
C ILE A 174 10.87 9.79 -17.21
N ASP A 175 11.26 10.87 -16.52
CA ASP A 175 10.44 11.48 -15.47
C ASP A 175 9.46 12.52 -16.02
N GLU A 176 9.91 13.35 -16.97
CA GLU A 176 9.08 14.42 -17.55
C GLU A 176 9.13 14.42 -19.08
N ARG A 177 10.32 14.62 -19.66
CA ARG A 177 10.49 14.72 -21.11
C ARG A 177 11.87 14.27 -21.55
N ARG A 178 11.94 13.63 -22.72
CA ARG A 178 13.18 13.29 -23.40
C ARG A 178 13.04 13.40 -24.91
N GLU A 179 14.11 13.81 -25.58
CA GLU A 179 14.19 13.80 -27.04
C GLU A 179 15.12 12.68 -27.51
N PHE A 180 14.71 11.96 -28.56
CA PHE A 180 15.52 10.96 -29.24
C PHE A 180 15.82 11.44 -30.66
N ASP A 181 17.09 11.74 -30.96
CA ASP A 181 17.54 12.09 -32.31
C ASP A 181 17.97 10.82 -33.06
N LEU A 182 17.09 10.33 -33.93
CA LEU A 182 17.32 9.12 -34.73
C LEU A 182 18.26 9.36 -35.93
N GLY A 183 18.92 10.52 -35.99
CA GLY A 183 19.74 10.97 -37.12
C GLY A 183 18.97 11.94 -38.01
N GLY A 184 18.59 13.11 -37.48
CA GLY A 184 17.84 14.14 -38.19
C GLY A 184 16.31 13.97 -38.13
N HIS A 185 15.84 13.02 -37.33
CA HIS A 185 14.42 12.85 -36.99
C HIS A 185 14.31 12.81 -35.47
N VAL A 186 13.96 13.95 -34.87
CA VAL A 186 13.79 14.09 -33.42
C VAL A 186 12.39 13.64 -33.03
N VAL A 187 12.31 12.66 -32.13
CA VAL A 187 11.07 12.20 -31.50
C VAL A 187 11.05 12.71 -30.06
N GLN A 188 9.99 13.44 -29.71
CA GLN A 188 9.79 13.98 -28.37
C GLN A 188 8.92 13.01 -27.57
N VAL A 189 9.41 12.57 -26.43
CA VAL A 189 8.70 11.69 -25.49
C VAL A 189 8.40 12.47 -24.23
N SER A 190 7.17 12.47 -23.75
CA SER A 190 6.79 13.17 -22.51
C SER A 190 5.85 12.36 -21.64
N ALA A 191 6.01 12.49 -20.32
CA ALA A 191 5.12 11.97 -19.30
C ALA A 191 4.11 13.05 -18.90
N PRO A 192 2.80 12.82 -19.03
CA PRO A 192 1.77 13.80 -18.69
C PRO A 192 1.36 13.78 -17.20
N GLY A 193 1.96 12.90 -16.38
CA GLY A 193 1.48 12.58 -15.03
C GLY A 193 0.40 11.51 -15.06
N ILE A 194 -0.52 11.53 -14.09
CA ILE A 194 -1.59 10.52 -13.98
C ILE A 194 -2.72 10.87 -14.96
N ALA A 195 -2.86 10.08 -16.03
CA ALA A 195 -3.91 10.24 -17.03
C ALA A 195 -4.70 8.93 -17.24
N HIS A 196 -4.31 8.09 -18.19
CA HIS A 196 -4.87 6.74 -18.37
C HIS A 196 -4.32 5.77 -17.32
N THR A 197 -3.03 5.88 -17.03
CA THR A 197 -2.35 5.24 -15.90
C THR A 197 -1.52 6.29 -15.14
N ASP A 198 -0.81 5.90 -14.08
CA ASP A 198 0.18 6.74 -13.41
C ASP A 198 1.54 6.76 -14.14
N GLY A 199 1.71 5.97 -15.19
CA GLY A 199 2.98 5.77 -15.90
C GLY A 199 2.98 6.16 -17.37
N ASP A 200 2.02 6.94 -17.83
CA ASP A 200 1.84 7.22 -19.25
C ASP A 200 3.02 7.95 -19.91
N LEU A 201 3.31 7.60 -21.16
CA LEU A 201 4.21 8.28 -22.09
C LEU A 201 3.50 8.47 -23.43
N LEU A 202 3.72 9.64 -24.01
CA LEU A 202 3.30 9.96 -25.38
C LEU A 202 4.51 10.35 -26.22
N LEU A 203 4.46 10.06 -27.52
CA LEU A 203 5.52 10.38 -28.46
C LEU A 203 5.00 11.31 -29.55
N TYR A 204 5.73 12.39 -29.82
CA TYR A 204 5.39 13.36 -30.85
C TYR A 204 6.58 13.61 -31.77
N SER A 205 6.36 13.53 -33.09
CA SER A 205 7.30 14.00 -34.11
C SER A 205 6.88 15.39 -34.60
N PRO A 206 7.58 16.47 -34.22
CA PRO A 206 7.26 17.82 -34.69
C PRO A 206 7.43 17.98 -36.20
N ARG A 207 8.43 17.28 -36.78
CA ARG A 207 8.74 17.32 -38.22
C ARG A 207 7.59 16.77 -39.05
N GLU A 208 7.04 15.62 -38.65
CA GLU A 208 6.01 14.92 -39.41
C GLU A 208 4.59 15.12 -38.86
N ARG A 209 4.46 15.80 -37.71
CA ARG A 209 3.21 16.12 -37.02
C ARG A 209 2.40 14.87 -36.67
N VAL A 210 3.08 13.82 -36.23
CA VAL A 210 2.49 12.53 -35.83
C VAL A 210 2.59 12.38 -34.31
N LEU A 211 1.48 12.01 -33.69
CA LEU A 211 1.35 11.75 -32.25
C LEU A 211 1.04 10.27 -32.01
N VAL A 212 1.76 9.63 -31.09
CA VAL A 212 1.47 8.29 -30.55
C VAL A 212 1.06 8.47 -29.10
N THR A 213 -0.13 8.01 -28.73
CA THR A 213 -0.75 8.33 -27.43
C THR A 213 -0.77 7.18 -26.46
N GLY A 214 -0.51 5.95 -26.90
CA GLY A 214 -1.02 4.78 -26.17
C GLY A 214 -2.53 4.96 -25.93
N ASP A 215 -3.00 4.49 -24.78
CA ASP A 215 -4.42 4.48 -24.43
C ASP A 215 -5.01 5.84 -23.98
N LEU A 216 -4.21 6.90 -23.94
CA LEU A 216 -4.74 8.26 -23.73
C LEU A 216 -5.77 8.65 -24.80
N PHE A 217 -5.75 7.99 -25.96
CA PHE A 217 -6.75 8.16 -26.98
C PHE A 217 -7.05 6.83 -27.68
N LEU A 218 -8.34 6.46 -27.67
CA LEU A 218 -8.87 5.34 -28.45
C LEU A 218 -9.87 5.87 -29.48
N ASN A 219 -9.67 5.50 -30.74
CA ASN A 219 -10.50 6.04 -31.82
C ASN A 219 -11.91 5.44 -31.79
N ARG A 220 -12.91 6.29 -31.51
CA ARG A 220 -14.35 5.92 -31.39
C ARG A 220 -14.55 4.70 -30.49
N SER A 221 -13.91 4.70 -29.32
CA SER A 221 -14.03 3.64 -28.33
C SER A 221 -14.13 4.22 -26.94
N SER A 222 -14.90 3.55 -26.08
CA SER A 222 -14.87 3.74 -24.64
C SER A 222 -13.55 3.13 -24.11
N PRO A 223 -12.67 3.90 -23.45
CA PRO A 223 -11.49 3.35 -22.78
C PRO A 223 -11.88 2.75 -21.44
N ASP A 224 -11.00 1.96 -20.84
CA ASP A 224 -11.05 1.71 -19.40
C ASP A 224 -10.46 2.91 -18.66
N MET A 225 -11.18 3.46 -17.67
CA MET A 225 -10.73 4.60 -16.85
C MET A 225 -10.52 4.23 -15.38
N GLN A 226 -10.48 2.95 -15.02
CA GLN A 226 -10.37 2.51 -13.64
C GLN A 226 -8.99 2.79 -13.02
N GLN A 227 -7.91 2.73 -13.80
CA GLN A 227 -6.52 2.77 -13.32
C GLN A 227 -5.84 4.15 -13.50
N GLY A 228 -6.59 5.13 -14.00
CA GLY A 228 -6.13 6.49 -14.25
C GLY A 228 -6.87 7.55 -13.44
N ARG A 229 -6.81 8.80 -13.91
CA ARG A 229 -7.59 9.93 -13.37
C ARG A 229 -8.35 10.58 -14.50
N VAL A 230 -9.68 10.52 -14.48
CA VAL A 230 -10.55 11.09 -15.53
C VAL A 230 -10.26 12.58 -15.73
N ALA A 231 -10.06 13.32 -14.63
CA ALA A 231 -9.67 14.73 -14.68
C ALA A 231 -8.26 14.96 -15.26
N GLY A 232 -7.30 14.07 -14.96
CA GLY A 232 -5.94 14.12 -15.49
C GLY A 232 -5.91 13.84 -16.99
N LEU A 233 -6.60 12.79 -17.44
CA LEU A 233 -6.80 12.46 -18.85
C LEU A 233 -7.44 13.63 -19.61
N LEU A 234 -8.51 14.23 -19.06
CA LEU A 234 -9.16 15.37 -19.68
C LEU A 234 -8.21 16.57 -19.84
N GLY A 235 -7.42 16.88 -18.81
CA GLY A 235 -6.42 17.95 -18.83
C GLY A 235 -5.33 17.71 -19.88
N GLU A 236 -4.84 16.48 -19.99
CA GLU A 236 -3.81 16.14 -20.97
C GLU A 236 -4.34 16.18 -22.42
N LEU A 237 -5.57 15.70 -22.65
CA LEU A 237 -6.22 15.81 -23.95
C LEU A 237 -6.37 17.27 -24.39
N ASP A 238 -6.73 18.18 -23.48
CA ASP A 238 -6.81 19.62 -23.75
C ASP A 238 -5.43 20.20 -24.13
N ARG A 239 -4.34 19.71 -23.52
CA ARG A 239 -2.96 20.10 -23.83
C ARG A 239 -2.51 19.59 -25.21
N LEU A 240 -2.76 18.31 -25.51
CA LEU A 240 -2.41 17.69 -26.80
C LEU A 240 -3.10 18.39 -27.98
N LEU A 241 -4.34 18.84 -27.79
CA LEU A 241 -5.07 19.60 -28.80
C LEU A 241 -4.44 20.97 -29.14
N GLN A 242 -3.46 21.45 -28.36
CA GLN A 242 -2.69 22.65 -28.72
C GLN A 242 -1.55 22.37 -29.71
N LEU A 243 -1.16 21.10 -29.90
CA LEU A 243 -0.07 20.73 -30.80
C LEU A 243 -0.50 20.79 -32.28
N PRO A 244 0.42 21.08 -33.21
CA PRO A 244 0.16 20.94 -34.64
C PRO A 244 0.18 19.44 -35.02
N ILE A 245 -0.98 18.79 -34.96
CA ILE A 245 -1.16 17.35 -35.23
C ILE A 245 -1.79 17.15 -36.60
N LYS A 246 -1.21 16.25 -37.39
CA LYS A 246 -1.75 15.76 -38.66
C LYS A 246 -2.30 14.34 -38.54
N HIS A 247 -1.57 13.46 -37.86
CA HIS A 247 -1.97 12.06 -37.65
C HIS A 247 -1.81 11.68 -36.18
N VAL A 248 -2.71 10.82 -35.70
CA VAL A 248 -2.66 10.22 -34.36
C VAL A 248 -2.67 8.70 -34.52
N ILE A 249 -1.70 8.04 -33.89
CA ILE A 249 -1.65 6.59 -33.70
C ILE A 249 -2.23 6.33 -32.29
N PRO A 250 -3.51 5.93 -32.17
CA PRO A 250 -4.14 5.61 -30.89
C PRO A 250 -3.59 4.29 -30.32
N GLY A 251 -3.84 4.04 -29.03
CA GLY A 251 -3.48 2.78 -28.36
C GLY A 251 -4.13 1.56 -29.00
N HIS A 252 -5.38 1.70 -29.45
CA HIS A 252 -6.08 0.67 -30.22
C HIS A 252 -6.84 1.25 -31.42
N PHE A 253 -7.22 0.34 -32.31
CA PHE A 253 -8.09 0.56 -33.45
C PHE A 253 -7.47 1.41 -34.57
N GLU A 254 -8.33 1.94 -35.44
CA GLU A 254 -7.92 2.62 -36.66
C GLU A 254 -7.22 3.95 -36.34
N LEU A 255 -6.24 4.29 -37.17
CA LEU A 255 -5.55 5.59 -37.13
C LEU A 255 -6.55 6.76 -37.19
N SER A 256 -6.15 7.88 -36.60
CA SER A 256 -7.01 9.06 -36.50
C SER A 256 -6.25 10.35 -36.75
N ASP A 257 -6.90 11.47 -36.44
CA ASP A 257 -6.39 12.82 -36.59
C ASP A 257 -6.77 13.70 -35.39
N LYS A 258 -6.49 15.00 -35.50
CA LYS A 258 -6.79 15.97 -34.45
C LYS A 258 -8.29 16.12 -34.16
N ALA A 259 -9.16 15.91 -35.15
CA ALA A 259 -10.61 15.99 -34.96
C ALA A 259 -11.14 14.77 -34.21
N GLY A 260 -10.60 13.57 -34.50
CA GLY A 260 -10.88 12.36 -33.71
C GLY A 260 -10.48 12.51 -32.24
N LEU A 261 -9.29 13.06 -31.99
CA LEU A 261 -8.80 13.34 -30.64
C LEU A 261 -9.72 14.32 -29.89
N ALA A 262 -10.16 15.39 -30.55
CA ALA A 262 -11.07 16.38 -29.96
C ALA A 262 -12.41 15.76 -29.57
N ARG A 263 -12.95 14.88 -30.44
CA ARG A 263 -14.21 14.18 -30.15
C ARG A 263 -14.10 13.24 -28.95
N PHE A 264 -12.96 12.56 -28.78
CA PHE A 264 -12.71 11.73 -27.61
C PHE A 264 -12.59 12.56 -26.31
N ARG A 265 -11.90 13.71 -26.36
CA ARG A 265 -11.87 14.68 -25.25
C ARG A 265 -13.27 15.08 -24.80
N ASP A 266 -14.16 15.37 -25.75
CA ASP A 266 -15.56 15.73 -25.44
C ASP A 266 -16.32 14.59 -24.75
N TYR A 267 -16.04 13.34 -25.12
CA TYR A 267 -16.57 12.16 -24.43
C TYR A 267 -16.08 12.06 -22.98
N VAL A 268 -14.77 12.17 -22.75
CA VAL A 268 -14.19 12.13 -21.38
C VAL A 268 -14.80 13.22 -20.51
N ARG A 269 -15.00 14.43 -21.07
CA ARG A 269 -15.66 15.54 -20.38
C ARG A 269 -17.11 15.22 -20.01
N ALA A 270 -17.87 14.61 -20.90
CA ALA A 270 -19.26 14.23 -20.63
C ALA A 270 -19.36 13.18 -19.51
N VAL A 271 -18.42 12.21 -19.46
CA VAL A 271 -18.32 11.25 -18.34
C VAL A 271 -18.01 11.96 -17.03
N HIS A 272 -16.98 12.79 -17.01
CA HIS A 272 -16.55 13.58 -15.84
C HIS A 272 -17.71 14.38 -15.26
N ASP A 273 -18.35 15.22 -16.08
CA ASP A 273 -19.40 16.12 -15.61
C ASP A 273 -20.66 15.38 -15.13
N SER A 274 -20.98 14.24 -15.76
CA SER A 274 -22.13 13.41 -15.38
C SER A 274 -21.90 12.68 -14.07
N ALA A 275 -20.71 12.10 -13.87
CA ALA A 275 -20.38 11.39 -12.63
C ALA A 275 -20.40 12.33 -11.41
N ARG A 276 -19.89 13.55 -11.58
CA ARG A 276 -19.94 14.59 -10.54
C ARG A 276 -21.37 14.88 -10.10
N ALA A 277 -22.26 15.11 -11.07
CA ALA A 277 -23.66 15.42 -10.79
C ALA A 277 -24.39 14.27 -10.06
N ALA A 278 -24.06 13.02 -10.38
CA ALA A 278 -24.66 11.84 -9.74
C ALA A 278 -24.24 11.67 -8.26
N VAL A 279 -22.96 11.92 -7.96
CA VAL A 279 -22.45 11.86 -6.58
C VAL A 279 -23.09 12.92 -5.69
N ASP A 280 -23.19 14.17 -6.18
CA ASP A 280 -23.79 15.29 -5.43
C ASP A 280 -25.25 15.05 -5.06
N GLN A 281 -26.00 14.31 -5.89
CA GLN A 281 -27.41 14.02 -5.67
C GLN A 281 -27.66 12.74 -4.86
N ALA A 282 -26.61 11.99 -4.50
CA ALA A 282 -26.71 10.64 -3.91
C ALA A 282 -27.56 9.64 -4.72
N VAL A 283 -27.71 9.89 -6.03
CA VAL A 283 -28.44 9.02 -6.96
C VAL A 283 -27.42 8.44 -7.92
N MET A 284 -26.98 7.21 -7.65
CA MET A 284 -26.27 6.43 -8.65
C MET A 284 -27.30 5.59 -9.41
N SER A 285 -27.67 6.04 -10.61
CA SER A 285 -28.57 5.31 -11.49
C SER A 285 -27.78 4.34 -12.38
N ALA A 286 -28.34 3.17 -12.66
CA ALA A 286 -27.80 2.24 -13.66
C ALA A 286 -27.99 2.75 -15.11
N THR A 287 -28.74 3.83 -15.30
CA THR A 287 -29.05 4.39 -16.63
C THR A 287 -27.96 5.35 -17.09
N VAL A 288 -27.49 5.16 -18.33
CA VAL A 288 -26.55 6.07 -19.00
C VAL A 288 -27.17 7.46 -19.18
N PRO A 289 -26.52 8.56 -18.75
CA PRO A 289 -27.01 9.92 -18.92
C PRO A 289 -27.12 10.35 -20.40
N ALA A 290 -28.13 11.17 -20.71
CA ALA A 290 -28.36 11.69 -22.07
C ALA A 290 -27.16 12.46 -22.67
N ALA A 291 -26.28 13.00 -21.83
CA ALA A 291 -25.04 13.64 -22.27
C ALA A 291 -24.11 12.71 -23.06
N LEU A 292 -24.24 11.38 -22.88
CA LEU A 292 -23.44 10.38 -23.58
C LEU A 292 -24.09 9.87 -24.88
N ASP A 293 -25.32 10.30 -25.21
CA ASP A 293 -26.02 9.88 -26.44
C ASP A 293 -25.26 10.27 -27.72
N ALA A 294 -24.50 11.37 -27.67
CA ALA A 294 -23.65 11.86 -28.76
C ALA A 294 -22.46 10.93 -29.10
N PHE A 295 -22.19 9.94 -28.24
CA PHE A 295 -21.08 9.01 -28.36
C PHE A 295 -21.54 7.56 -28.47
N LYS A 296 -22.84 7.28 -28.66
CA LYS A 296 -23.38 5.91 -28.77
C LYS A 296 -22.79 5.05 -29.90
N ASP A 297 -22.12 5.68 -30.87
CA ASP A 297 -21.35 5.02 -31.94
C ASP A 297 -19.94 4.60 -31.50
N PHE A 298 -19.52 4.94 -30.29
CA PHE A 298 -18.27 4.43 -29.73
C PHE A 298 -18.41 2.93 -29.46
N ARG A 299 -17.36 2.17 -29.79
CA ARG A 299 -17.24 0.78 -29.37
C ARG A 299 -17.21 0.70 -27.84
N GLN A 300 -17.99 -0.22 -27.30
CA GLN A 300 -18.01 -0.56 -25.88
C GLN A 300 -17.67 -2.04 -25.80
N PHE A 301 -16.70 -2.40 -24.97
CA PHE A 301 -16.25 -3.79 -24.82
C PHE A 301 -16.68 -4.30 -23.45
N PRO A 302 -17.83 -4.99 -23.33
CA PRO A 302 -18.30 -5.51 -22.04
C PRO A 302 -17.31 -6.48 -21.40
N GLN A 303 -16.54 -7.20 -22.21
CA GLN A 303 -15.55 -8.18 -21.75
C GLN A 303 -14.32 -7.55 -21.08
N TYR A 304 -14.11 -6.24 -21.21
CA TYR A 304 -12.98 -5.50 -20.63
C TYR A 304 -13.44 -4.41 -19.66
N GLU A 305 -14.67 -4.53 -19.14
CA GLU A 305 -15.29 -3.54 -18.24
C GLU A 305 -15.29 -2.10 -18.77
N ALA A 306 -15.14 -1.90 -20.08
CA ALA A 306 -15.05 -0.60 -20.73
C ALA A 306 -16.40 -0.20 -21.33
N THR A 307 -17.39 0.01 -20.45
CA THR A 307 -18.70 0.58 -20.83
C THR A 307 -18.86 2.01 -20.33
N PHE A 308 -19.85 2.72 -20.86
CA PHE A 308 -20.18 4.05 -20.34
C PHE A 308 -20.56 4.03 -18.87
N THR A 309 -21.29 3.00 -18.44
CA THR A 309 -21.69 2.82 -17.03
C THR A 309 -20.49 2.54 -16.14
N ASP A 310 -19.53 1.74 -16.61
CA ASP A 310 -18.30 1.46 -15.86
C ASP A 310 -17.42 2.71 -15.73
N ASN A 311 -17.25 3.48 -16.81
CA ASN A 311 -16.52 4.75 -16.76
C ASN A 311 -17.19 5.80 -15.86
N LEU A 312 -18.53 5.85 -15.84
CA LEU A 312 -19.26 6.67 -14.87
C LEU A 312 -19.03 6.19 -13.43
N ARG A 313 -18.99 4.87 -13.20
CA ARG A 313 -18.67 4.28 -11.90
C ARG A 313 -17.24 4.61 -11.48
N ALA A 314 -16.27 4.48 -12.37
CA ALA A 314 -14.86 4.81 -12.14
C ALA A 314 -14.71 6.30 -11.81
N ALA A 315 -15.28 7.18 -12.63
CA ALA A 315 -15.29 8.62 -12.38
C ALA A 315 -15.96 8.97 -11.04
N ALA A 316 -17.10 8.36 -10.72
CA ALA A 316 -17.80 8.57 -9.45
C ALA A 316 -17.01 8.04 -8.24
N ALA A 317 -16.31 6.91 -8.39
CA ALA A 317 -15.40 6.39 -7.37
C ALA A 317 -14.25 7.37 -7.13
N GLN A 318 -13.63 7.88 -8.20
CA GLN A 318 -12.59 8.92 -8.12
C GLN A 318 -13.10 10.21 -7.45
N TYR A 319 -14.36 10.62 -7.68
CA TYR A 319 -14.96 11.73 -6.93
C TYR A 319 -15.19 11.40 -5.46
N ARG A 320 -15.54 10.16 -5.11
CA ARG A 320 -15.64 9.74 -3.71
C ARG A 320 -14.28 9.65 -3.02
N GLU A 321 -13.18 9.58 -3.78
CA GLU A 321 -11.82 9.77 -3.28
C GLU A 321 -11.49 11.24 -3.03
N GLU A 322 -12.32 12.20 -3.45
CA GLU A 322 -12.17 13.56 -2.96
C GLU A 322 -12.44 13.59 -1.44
N PRO A 323 -11.70 14.41 -0.68
CA PRO A 323 -11.94 14.58 0.75
C PRO A 323 -13.35 15.09 1.01
N ALA A 324 -14.00 14.54 2.04
CA ALA A 324 -15.36 14.94 2.40
C ALA A 324 -15.45 16.43 2.78
N LYS A 325 -16.43 17.12 2.20
CA LYS A 325 -16.76 18.52 2.52
C LYS A 325 -17.62 18.62 3.77
N PRO A 326 -17.67 19.78 4.47
CA PRO A 326 -18.53 19.97 5.64
C PRO A 326 -19.97 19.50 5.42
N GLY A 327 -20.50 18.67 6.32
CA GLY A 327 -21.85 18.13 6.25
C GLY A 327 -21.99 16.79 5.51
N ALA A 328 -20.96 16.32 4.80
CA ALA A 328 -20.97 15.00 4.18
C ALA A 328 -20.93 13.91 5.25
N SER A 329 -22.05 13.21 5.47
CA SER A 329 -22.20 12.30 6.61
C SER A 329 -21.71 10.88 6.36
N ASN A 330 -21.69 10.41 5.11
CA ASN A 330 -21.30 9.04 4.72
C ASN A 330 -21.92 7.92 5.61
N GLY A 331 -23.20 8.08 5.96
CA GLY A 331 -23.96 7.13 6.78
C GLY A 331 -23.85 7.33 8.30
N PHE A 332 -22.90 8.13 8.79
CA PHE A 332 -22.82 8.49 10.20
C PHE A 332 -24.01 9.37 10.59
N ARG A 333 -24.64 9.06 11.74
CA ARG A 333 -25.85 9.78 12.19
C ARG A 333 -25.80 10.10 13.67
N ARG A 334 -26.16 11.33 14.04
CA ARG A 334 -26.34 11.69 15.45
C ARG A 334 -27.59 10.97 16.00
N LEU A 335 -27.39 10.15 17.02
CA LEU A 335 -28.44 9.45 17.75
C LEU A 335 -29.07 10.34 18.81
N ARG A 336 -28.23 11.05 19.57
CA ARG A 336 -28.67 11.85 20.72
C ARG A 336 -27.76 13.05 20.94
N ARG A 337 -28.34 14.08 21.55
CA ARG A 337 -27.65 15.21 22.16
C ARG A 337 -28.16 15.34 23.58
N LEU A 338 -27.26 15.31 24.56
CA LEU A 338 -27.60 15.38 25.98
C LEU A 338 -26.99 16.65 26.58
N THR A 339 -27.75 17.35 27.42
CA THR A 339 -27.24 18.45 28.25
C THR A 339 -26.90 17.87 29.62
N LEU A 340 -25.61 17.79 29.95
CA LEU A 340 -25.14 17.18 31.21
C LEU A 340 -24.70 18.22 32.25
N GLY A 341 -24.34 19.42 31.80
CA GLY A 341 -23.80 20.50 32.62
C GLY A 341 -22.67 21.24 31.90
N LYS A 342 -22.10 22.25 32.54
CA LYS A 342 -21.11 23.14 31.91
C LYS A 342 -19.78 22.43 31.68
N ASN A 343 -19.23 22.64 30.48
CA ASN A 343 -17.91 22.18 30.05
C ASN A 343 -17.67 20.67 30.24
N PRO A 344 -18.45 19.79 29.56
CA PRO A 344 -18.17 18.35 29.56
C PRO A 344 -16.79 18.04 28.95
N HIS A 345 -16.07 17.08 29.53
CA HIS A 345 -14.69 16.70 29.19
C HIS A 345 -14.54 15.17 29.02
N GLN A 346 -13.61 14.49 29.69
CA GLN A 346 -13.29 13.08 29.42
C GLN A 346 -14.50 12.18 29.64
N ILE A 347 -14.67 11.25 28.71
CA ILE A 347 -15.66 10.20 28.73
C ILE A 347 -14.92 8.89 29.00
N ALA A 348 -15.32 8.14 30.01
CA ALA A 348 -14.79 6.82 30.32
C ALA A 348 -15.92 5.80 30.45
N PHE A 349 -15.75 4.63 29.84
CA PHE A 349 -16.73 3.55 29.96
C PHE A 349 -16.36 2.61 31.11
N SER A 350 -17.36 2.09 31.82
CA SER A 350 -17.15 1.02 32.78
C SER A 350 -16.66 -0.25 32.06
N PRO A 351 -15.87 -1.11 32.73
CA PRO A 351 -15.40 -2.36 32.12
C PRO A 351 -16.51 -3.30 31.62
N ASP A 352 -17.70 -3.24 32.23
CA ASP A 352 -18.89 -4.00 31.81
C ASP A 352 -19.65 -3.35 30.62
N GLY A 353 -19.21 -2.19 30.15
CA GLY A 353 -19.82 -1.44 29.04
C GLY A 353 -21.16 -0.79 29.34
N ARG A 354 -21.68 -0.90 30.57
CA ARG A 354 -23.02 -0.42 30.93
C ARG A 354 -23.09 1.10 31.10
N TRP A 355 -22.04 1.69 31.66
CA TRP A 355 -22.03 3.10 32.05
C TRP A 355 -20.97 3.88 31.31
N ALA A 356 -21.33 5.09 30.90
CA ALA A 356 -20.38 6.12 30.52
C ALA A 356 -20.31 7.17 31.63
N TYR A 357 -19.11 7.46 32.09
CA TYR A 357 -18.77 8.50 33.05
C TYR A 357 -18.21 9.71 32.31
N VAL A 358 -18.82 10.88 32.50
CA VAL A 358 -18.44 12.12 31.83
C VAL A 358 -18.05 13.14 32.87
N ALA A 359 -16.82 13.65 32.81
CA ALA A 359 -16.39 14.74 33.65
C ALA A 359 -17.07 16.05 33.21
N ILE A 360 -17.72 16.76 34.15
CA ILE A 360 -18.41 18.02 33.90
C ILE A 360 -17.66 19.11 34.67
N ALA A 361 -16.61 19.61 34.03
CA ALA A 361 -15.59 20.42 34.68
C ALA A 361 -16.15 21.75 35.21
N GLY A 362 -17.07 22.38 34.48
CA GLY A 362 -17.63 23.68 34.85
C GLY A 362 -18.63 23.62 36.01
N ASP A 363 -19.08 22.42 36.38
CA ASP A 363 -20.08 22.20 37.43
C ASP A 363 -19.57 21.28 38.57
N ASP A 364 -18.25 21.05 38.65
CA ASP A 364 -17.57 20.27 39.69
C ASP A 364 -18.24 18.91 39.97
N ARG A 365 -18.49 18.12 38.91
CA ARG A 365 -19.14 16.81 39.03
C ARG A 365 -18.74 15.84 37.92
N ILE A 366 -18.99 14.56 38.17
CA ILE A 366 -19.03 13.50 37.16
C ILE A 366 -20.50 13.14 36.90
N ALA A 367 -20.90 13.12 35.63
CA ALA A 367 -22.19 12.58 35.21
C ALA A 367 -22.05 11.10 34.81
N ARG A 368 -23.07 10.30 35.11
CA ARG A 368 -23.19 8.91 34.63
C ARG A 368 -24.32 8.83 33.62
N VAL A 369 -24.07 8.18 32.50
CA VAL A 369 -25.03 7.97 31.39
C VAL A 369 -25.13 6.48 31.14
N ASP A 370 -26.35 5.96 30.99
CA ASP A 370 -26.61 4.59 30.57
C ASP A 370 -26.29 4.44 29.08
N VAL A 371 -25.39 3.52 28.73
CA VAL A 371 -24.92 3.32 27.35
C VAL A 371 -26.00 2.69 26.47
N ALA A 372 -26.86 1.85 27.03
CA ALA A 372 -27.90 1.17 26.26
C ALA A 372 -29.08 2.10 25.95
N THR A 373 -29.51 2.91 26.91
CA THR A 373 -30.66 3.82 26.74
C THR A 373 -30.28 5.22 26.28
N LEU A 374 -28.99 5.58 26.35
CA LEU A 374 -28.46 6.92 26.06
C LEU A 374 -29.11 8.01 26.93
N THR A 375 -29.35 7.70 28.21
CA THR A 375 -29.98 8.62 29.18
C THR A 375 -29.11 8.90 30.41
N PRO A 376 -29.07 10.14 30.93
CA PRO A 376 -28.40 10.44 32.19
C PRO A 376 -29.01 9.64 33.35
N ALA A 377 -28.15 9.10 34.22
CA ALA A 377 -28.52 8.20 35.32
C ALA A 377 -28.11 8.70 36.71
N GLY A 378 -27.35 9.79 36.79
CA GLY A 378 -26.96 10.40 38.06
C GLY A 378 -25.70 11.26 37.94
N THR A 379 -25.34 11.91 39.05
CA THR A 379 -24.12 12.72 39.14
C THR A 379 -23.44 12.55 40.50
N MET A 380 -22.12 12.68 40.55
CA MET A 380 -21.31 12.69 41.76
C MET A 380 -20.46 13.97 41.82
N ALA A 381 -20.51 14.70 42.93
CA ALA A 381 -19.74 15.95 43.08
C ALA A 381 -18.23 15.67 43.19
N VAL A 382 -17.40 16.34 42.41
CA VAL A 382 -15.93 16.29 42.50
C VAL A 382 -15.40 17.71 42.37
N ALA A 383 -14.77 18.22 43.42
CA ALA A 383 -14.29 19.59 43.47
C ALA A 383 -13.14 19.87 42.50
N ASP A 384 -12.91 21.17 42.25
CA ASP A 384 -11.75 21.74 41.56
C ASP A 384 -11.64 21.34 40.08
N ALA A 385 -12.74 21.44 39.33
CA ALA A 385 -12.83 21.21 37.89
C ALA A 385 -12.32 19.83 37.46
N PRO A 386 -13.13 18.76 37.61
CA PRO A 386 -12.75 17.43 37.16
C PRO A 386 -12.64 17.42 35.62
N LEU A 387 -11.47 17.05 35.07
CA LEU A 387 -11.25 16.92 33.63
C LEU A 387 -11.20 15.46 33.19
N GLY A 388 -10.30 14.69 33.79
CA GLY A 388 -10.08 13.28 33.52
C GLY A 388 -10.83 12.35 34.45
N VAL A 389 -11.34 11.25 33.88
CA VAL A 389 -12.04 10.17 34.60
C VAL A 389 -11.61 8.82 34.03
N HIS A 390 -11.41 7.83 34.89
CA HIS A 390 -11.09 6.45 34.50
C HIS A 390 -11.85 5.48 35.40
N ALA A 391 -12.48 4.44 34.83
CA ALA A 391 -13.22 3.44 35.61
C ALA A 391 -12.33 2.22 35.90
N LEU A 392 -12.03 1.98 37.18
CA LEU A 392 -11.33 0.78 37.65
C LEU A 392 -12.28 -0.43 37.68
N ALA A 393 -13.52 -0.18 38.09
CA ALA A 393 -14.66 -1.10 38.09
C ALA A 393 -15.96 -0.32 37.85
N THR A 394 -17.11 -0.99 37.89
CA THR A 394 -18.42 -0.36 37.61
C THR A 394 -18.68 0.88 38.47
N ASP A 395 -18.33 0.88 39.76
CA ASP A 395 -18.54 2.02 40.68
C ASP A 395 -17.24 2.60 41.27
N ASP A 396 -16.07 2.15 40.84
CA ASP A 396 -14.77 2.64 41.33
C ASP A 396 -14.06 3.45 40.26
N LEU A 397 -13.77 4.73 40.56
CA LEU A 397 -13.29 5.72 39.61
C LEU A 397 -12.00 6.38 40.08
N LEU A 398 -11.10 6.64 39.14
CA LEU A 398 -10.06 7.65 39.28
C LEU A 398 -10.52 8.95 38.63
N VAL A 399 -10.24 10.09 39.28
CA VAL A 399 -10.61 11.41 38.78
C VAL A 399 -9.45 12.38 38.97
N THR A 400 -9.11 13.14 37.94
CA THR A 400 -8.15 14.26 38.07
C THR A 400 -8.86 15.50 38.58
N ARG A 401 -8.24 16.26 39.49
CA ARG A 401 -8.72 17.58 39.88
C ARG A 401 -7.83 18.63 39.24
N PHE A 402 -8.25 19.22 38.12
CA PHE A 402 -7.39 20.09 37.31
C PHE A 402 -7.05 21.41 38.00
N GLY A 403 -8.01 21.98 38.72
CA GLY A 403 -7.85 23.23 39.48
C GLY A 403 -6.94 23.08 40.70
N SER A 404 -6.82 21.86 41.24
CA SER A 404 -5.90 21.51 42.31
C SER A 404 -4.78 20.57 41.82
N ASN A 405 -4.00 20.00 42.74
CA ASN A 405 -2.79 19.25 42.42
C ASN A 405 -2.92 17.74 42.71
N ALA A 406 -4.06 17.12 42.36
CA ALA A 406 -4.33 15.75 42.78
C ALA A 406 -5.11 14.87 41.79
N ILE A 407 -4.82 13.58 41.84
CA ILE A 407 -5.64 12.47 41.34
C ILE A 407 -6.31 11.79 42.54
N GLU A 408 -7.61 11.56 42.48
CA GLU A 408 -8.38 10.92 43.55
C GLU A 408 -8.95 9.57 43.12
N HIS A 409 -8.90 8.59 44.02
CA HIS A 409 -9.69 7.36 43.92
C HIS A 409 -11.00 7.54 44.68
N ARG A 410 -12.12 7.30 44.01
CA ARG A 410 -13.47 7.62 44.43
C ARG A 410 -14.40 6.43 44.17
N ARG A 411 -15.35 6.20 45.08
CA ARG A 411 -16.46 5.28 44.83
C ARG A 411 -17.74 6.05 44.51
N TRP A 412 -18.50 5.55 43.55
CA TRP A 412 -19.76 6.15 43.12
C TRP A 412 -20.74 6.23 44.31
N ASN A 413 -21.42 7.37 44.47
CA ASN A 413 -22.31 7.69 45.59
C ASN A 413 -21.68 7.73 47.00
N GLU A 414 -20.36 7.61 47.14
CA GLU A 414 -19.68 7.80 48.42
C GLU A 414 -19.05 9.20 48.49
N ALA A 415 -19.26 9.89 49.61
CA ALA A 415 -18.69 11.23 49.82
C ALA A 415 -17.20 11.20 50.14
N ALA A 416 -16.71 10.09 50.72
CA ALA A 416 -15.31 9.95 51.10
C ALA A 416 -14.44 9.58 49.89
N ARG A 417 -13.26 10.19 49.82
CA ARG A 417 -12.18 9.76 48.92
C ARG A 417 -11.45 8.55 49.52
N LEU A 418 -11.12 7.57 48.69
CA LEU A 418 -10.43 6.35 49.10
C LEU A 418 -8.92 6.54 49.15
N ALA A 419 -8.35 7.23 48.15
CA ALA A 419 -6.93 7.53 48.07
C ALA A 419 -6.70 8.83 47.27
N THR A 420 -5.51 9.42 47.41
CA THR A 420 -5.13 10.64 46.69
C THR A 420 -3.65 10.59 46.33
N LEU A 421 -3.33 10.89 45.07
CA LEU A 421 -1.98 11.07 44.57
C LEU A 421 -1.75 12.55 44.26
N PRO A 422 -0.82 13.23 44.95
CA PRO A 422 -0.37 14.56 44.53
C PRO A 422 0.27 14.49 43.13
N SER A 423 -0.30 15.21 42.18
CA SER A 423 0.06 15.13 40.76
C SER A 423 0.55 16.44 40.16
N GLY A 424 0.36 17.57 40.86
CA GLY A 424 0.70 18.91 40.36
C GLY A 424 -0.49 19.61 39.68
N ILE A 425 -0.41 20.93 39.57
CA ILE A 425 -1.54 21.75 39.09
C ILE A 425 -1.74 21.54 37.59
N GLY A 426 -2.99 21.36 37.17
CA GLY A 426 -3.34 21.17 35.77
C GLY A 426 -3.19 19.72 35.29
N THR A 427 -3.40 18.73 36.16
CA THR A 427 -3.44 17.33 35.75
C THR A 427 -4.64 17.12 34.82
N SER A 428 -4.38 16.72 33.57
CA SER A 428 -5.37 16.74 32.48
C SER A 428 -6.15 15.42 32.36
N LEU A 429 -6.00 14.69 31.27
CA LEU A 429 -6.76 13.47 30.98
C LEU A 429 -5.92 12.22 31.25
N PHE A 430 -6.59 11.11 31.56
CA PHE A 430 -5.92 9.81 31.67
C PHE A 430 -5.75 9.15 30.30
N SER A 431 -4.61 8.49 30.11
CA SER A 431 -4.33 7.59 28.97
C SER A 431 -3.89 6.22 29.46
N GLY A 432 -4.40 5.15 28.84
CA GLY A 432 -4.17 3.76 29.21
C GLY A 432 -5.48 3.02 29.57
N PRO A 433 -5.40 1.87 30.25
CA PRO A 433 -4.21 1.30 30.92
C PRO A 433 -3.15 0.81 29.93
N LEU A 434 -1.89 0.84 30.35
CA LEU A 434 -0.79 0.16 29.67
C LEU A 434 -0.82 -1.35 30.00
N PRO A 435 -0.07 -2.22 29.27
CA PRO A 435 -0.08 -3.67 29.50
C PRO A 435 0.28 -4.11 30.93
N ASP A 436 1.07 -3.31 31.63
CA ASP A 436 1.45 -3.54 33.02
C ASP A 436 0.41 -3.00 34.04
N GLY A 437 -0.72 -2.48 33.55
CA GLY A 437 -1.78 -1.90 34.38
C GLY A 437 -1.51 -0.46 34.83
N SER A 438 -0.42 0.19 34.41
CA SER A 438 -0.17 1.60 34.75
C SER A 438 -0.98 2.57 33.89
N LEU A 439 -1.15 3.80 34.36
CA LEU A 439 -1.79 4.91 33.65
C LEU A 439 -0.80 6.07 33.44
N LEU A 440 -1.07 6.85 32.41
CA LEU A 440 -0.38 8.10 32.10
C LEU A 440 -1.31 9.30 32.29
N ALA A 441 -0.77 10.41 32.77
CA ALA A 441 -1.45 11.70 32.82
C ALA A 441 -0.47 12.85 32.55
N SER A 442 -0.85 13.78 31.67
CA SER A 442 -0.10 15.03 31.49
C SER A 442 -0.49 16.04 32.57
N VAL A 443 0.47 16.84 33.02
CA VAL A 443 0.26 17.90 34.01
C VAL A 443 0.67 19.22 33.36
N GLU A 444 -0.33 19.93 32.87
CA GLU A 444 -0.18 21.04 31.93
C GLU A 444 0.68 22.17 32.48
N ARG A 445 0.46 22.60 33.73
CA ARG A 445 1.21 23.75 34.29
C ARG A 445 2.59 23.36 34.83
N SER A 446 2.82 22.07 35.05
CA SER A 446 4.10 21.58 35.58
C SER A 446 5.02 21.09 34.46
N ASN A 447 4.54 21.02 33.21
CA ASN A 447 5.27 20.46 32.08
C ASN A 447 5.80 19.05 32.38
N THR A 448 4.91 18.19 32.89
CA THR A 448 5.28 16.81 33.23
C THR A 448 4.31 15.78 32.68
N LEU A 449 4.84 14.62 32.30
CA LEU A 449 4.11 13.37 32.15
C LEU A 449 4.26 12.56 33.44
N LEU A 450 3.17 12.14 34.05
CA LEU A 450 3.14 11.28 35.23
C LEU A 450 2.73 9.87 34.81
N ARG A 451 3.48 8.86 35.27
CA ARG A 451 3.11 7.44 35.21
C ARG A 451 2.91 6.89 36.61
N PHE A 452 1.80 6.19 36.83
CA PHE A 452 1.45 5.66 38.14
C PHE A 452 0.68 4.34 38.03
N ALA A 453 0.74 3.52 39.07
CA ALA A 453 -0.02 2.27 39.14
C ALA A 453 -1.50 2.59 39.34
N ARG A 454 -2.37 2.08 38.44
CA ARG A 454 -3.79 2.48 38.44
C ARG A 454 -4.53 2.06 39.72
N ASP A 455 -4.22 0.88 40.27
CA ASP A 455 -5.04 0.30 41.35
C ASP A 455 -4.62 0.82 42.74
N THR A 456 -3.36 1.22 42.89
CA THR A 456 -2.80 1.69 44.18
C THR A 456 -2.53 3.18 44.21
N LEU A 457 -2.59 3.86 43.05
CA LEU A 457 -2.11 5.23 42.84
C LEU A 457 -0.61 5.42 43.19
N ALA A 458 0.17 4.35 43.27
CA ALA A 458 1.60 4.46 43.53
C ALA A 458 2.31 5.16 42.35
N PRO A 459 3.07 6.24 42.59
CA PRO A 459 3.84 6.88 41.52
C PRO A 459 4.93 5.92 41.01
N ILE A 460 5.03 5.80 39.70
CA ILE A 460 6.04 4.95 39.04
C ILE A 460 7.16 5.83 38.47
N ALA A 461 6.81 6.85 37.71
CA ALA A 461 7.78 7.76 37.09
C ALA A 461 7.16 9.13 36.79
N SER A 462 8.00 10.16 36.73
CA SER A 462 7.64 11.50 36.25
C SER A 462 8.68 11.97 35.26
N PHE A 463 8.21 12.52 34.15
CA PHE A 463 9.06 12.96 33.04
C PHE A 463 8.81 14.43 32.74
N THR A 464 9.87 15.22 32.59
CA THR A 464 9.76 16.60 32.11
C THR A 464 9.45 16.61 30.62
N THR A 465 8.40 17.33 30.23
CA THR A 465 7.95 17.51 28.85
C THR A 465 8.31 18.90 28.34
N GLY A 466 7.91 19.22 27.11
CA GLY A 466 7.79 20.60 26.66
C GLY A 466 6.64 21.34 27.36
N ALA A 467 6.45 22.60 26.97
CA ALA A 467 5.46 23.51 27.54
C ALA A 467 4.01 23.09 27.24
N ARG A 468 3.20 23.07 28.31
CA ARG A 468 1.78 22.73 28.28
C ARG A 468 1.49 21.40 27.58
N PRO A 469 1.91 20.27 28.17
CA PRO A 469 1.67 18.94 27.62
C PRO A 469 0.20 18.58 27.64
N PHE A 470 -0.32 18.15 26.51
CA PHE A 470 -1.69 17.66 26.35
C PHE A 470 -1.73 16.12 26.45
N PRO A 471 -2.91 15.48 26.38
CA PRO A 471 -3.06 14.05 26.67
C PRO A 471 -2.10 13.17 25.85
N PRO A 472 -1.38 12.24 26.51
CA PRO A 472 -0.37 11.40 25.85
C PRO A 472 -1.00 10.19 25.17
N ALA A 473 -0.26 9.52 24.30
CA ALA A 473 -0.59 8.17 23.82
C ALA A 473 0.63 7.25 23.96
N ALA A 474 0.40 5.95 24.10
CA ALA A 474 1.48 4.98 24.21
C ALA A 474 1.36 3.86 23.18
N THR A 475 2.49 3.24 22.84
CA THR A 475 2.53 2.01 22.04
C THR A 475 1.87 0.87 22.80
N SER A 476 1.30 -0.09 22.07
CA SER A 476 0.54 -1.21 22.62
C SER A 476 1.37 -2.13 23.52
N ASP A 477 2.69 -2.15 23.36
CA ASP A 477 3.65 -2.82 24.25
C ASP A 477 3.98 -2.03 25.54
N GLY A 478 3.45 -0.81 25.67
CA GLY A 478 3.69 0.08 26.79
C GLY A 478 5.10 0.68 26.81
N ARG A 479 5.85 0.63 25.70
CA ARG A 479 7.22 1.13 25.63
C ARG A 479 7.31 2.63 25.41
N LEU A 480 6.78 3.13 24.30
CA LEU A 480 6.92 4.54 23.94
C LEU A 480 5.69 5.33 24.35
N ALA A 481 5.89 6.50 24.94
CA ALA A 481 4.85 7.51 25.14
C ALA A 481 5.12 8.75 24.29
N PHE A 482 4.09 9.25 23.62
CA PHE A 482 4.10 10.47 22.81
C PHE A 482 3.25 11.53 23.51
N VAL A 483 3.86 12.67 23.82
CA VAL A 483 3.23 13.76 24.59
C VAL A 483 3.27 15.04 23.77
N PRO A 484 2.14 15.47 23.18
CA PRO A 484 2.06 16.72 22.44
C PRO A 484 2.24 17.92 23.39
N ASN A 485 3.18 18.80 23.05
CA ASN A 485 3.51 20.02 23.79
C ASN A 485 2.93 21.21 23.04
N TYR A 486 1.77 21.70 23.49
CA TYR A 486 0.98 22.65 22.74
C TYR A 486 1.75 23.95 22.43
N ASP A 487 2.40 24.55 23.42
CA ASP A 487 3.02 25.86 23.24
C ASP A 487 4.37 25.78 22.50
N ASP A 488 5.01 24.61 22.46
CA ASP A 488 6.33 24.41 21.85
C ASP A 488 6.28 23.95 20.38
N GLY A 489 5.10 23.58 19.88
CA GLY A 489 4.95 23.03 18.53
C GLY A 489 5.63 21.66 18.34
N SER A 490 5.72 20.87 19.41
CA SER A 490 6.48 19.61 19.42
C SER A 490 5.75 18.47 20.11
N VAL A 491 6.24 17.24 19.93
CA VAL A 491 5.79 16.04 20.66
C VAL A 491 6.99 15.47 21.41
N SER A 492 6.95 15.46 22.74
CA SER A 492 7.94 14.76 23.57
C SER A 492 7.77 13.25 23.41
N VAL A 493 8.86 12.50 23.32
CA VAL A 493 8.83 11.04 23.27
C VAL A 493 9.59 10.48 24.46
N PHE A 494 9.00 9.53 25.18
CA PHE A 494 9.62 8.84 26.31
C PHE A 494 9.63 7.34 26.07
N ASP A 495 10.71 6.68 26.46
CA ASP A 495 10.74 5.24 26.65
C ASP A 495 10.41 4.94 28.11
N LEU A 496 9.22 4.41 28.32
CA LEU A 496 8.65 4.10 29.62
C LEU A 496 9.30 2.88 30.26
N TRP A 497 9.96 2.00 29.50
CA TRP A 497 10.57 0.79 30.08
C TRP A 497 11.86 1.11 30.83
N ASN A 498 12.66 2.05 30.32
CA ASN A 498 13.89 2.50 30.99
C ASN A 498 13.79 3.92 31.57
N GLY A 499 12.64 4.57 31.41
CA GLY A 499 12.37 5.89 31.93
C GLY A 499 13.15 7.02 31.24
N THR A 500 13.61 6.83 30.00
CA THR A 500 14.47 7.80 29.30
C THR A 500 13.71 8.68 28.32
N PRO A 501 13.98 10.00 28.28
CA PRO A 501 13.50 10.85 27.20
C PRO A 501 14.20 10.49 25.88
N ARG A 502 13.43 10.38 24.80
CA ARG A 502 13.90 10.08 23.44
C ARG A 502 13.94 11.32 22.53
N GLY A 503 13.73 12.49 23.12
CA GLY A 503 13.73 13.78 22.42
C GLY A 503 12.33 14.33 22.18
N ALA A 504 12.27 15.45 21.46
CA ALA A 504 11.04 16.10 21.06
C ALA A 504 11.02 16.30 19.54
N ILE A 505 9.91 15.93 18.92
CA ILE A 505 9.73 15.97 17.47
C ILE A 505 8.99 17.26 17.13
N LYS A 506 9.54 18.10 16.25
CA LYS A 506 8.83 19.28 15.76
C LYS A 506 7.76 18.84 14.77
N VAL A 507 6.51 19.20 15.04
CA VAL A 507 5.36 18.72 14.24
C VAL A 507 4.52 19.84 13.67
N GLY A 508 4.69 21.08 14.13
CA GLY A 508 3.94 22.25 13.68
C GLY A 508 3.28 23.00 14.82
N GLY A 509 2.51 24.04 14.49
CA GLY A 509 1.88 24.91 15.49
C GLY A 509 0.82 24.21 16.33
N LYS A 510 0.95 24.28 17.67
CA LYS A 510 -0.09 23.89 18.63
C LYS A 510 -0.56 22.42 18.52
N PRO A 511 0.35 21.43 18.58
CA PRO A 511 -0.06 20.03 18.62
C PRO A 511 -0.87 19.81 19.89
N SER A 512 -2.04 19.17 19.73
CA SER A 512 -3.02 19.07 20.81
C SER A 512 -3.12 17.63 21.31
N GLY A 513 -3.84 16.73 20.65
CA GLY A 513 -3.97 15.33 21.05
C GLY A 513 -3.74 14.38 19.88
N GLY A 514 -3.39 13.13 20.18
CA GLY A 514 -3.11 12.12 19.16
C GLY A 514 -3.24 10.70 19.68
N THR A 515 -3.10 9.71 18.80
CA THR A 515 -3.14 8.28 19.13
C THR A 515 -2.04 7.53 18.39
N VAL A 516 -1.53 6.45 18.99
CA VAL A 516 -0.73 5.46 18.26
C VAL A 516 -1.67 4.62 17.40
N LEU A 517 -1.31 4.41 16.14
CA LEU A 517 -2.07 3.63 15.17
C LEU A 517 -1.85 2.12 15.36
N PRO A 518 -2.75 1.25 14.84
CA PRO A 518 -2.60 -0.19 14.95
C PRO A 518 -1.24 -0.68 14.43
N GLY A 519 -0.63 -1.63 15.16
CA GLY A 519 0.71 -2.15 14.83
C GLY A 519 1.86 -1.28 15.34
N ASP A 520 1.59 -0.21 16.09
CA ASP A 520 2.58 0.68 16.72
C ASP A 520 3.56 1.34 15.76
N SER A 521 3.30 1.34 14.44
CA SER A 521 4.22 1.88 13.44
C SER A 521 4.21 3.41 13.39
N GLU A 522 3.08 4.03 13.74
CA GLU A 522 2.87 5.47 13.62
C GLU A 522 2.06 6.06 14.77
N TYR A 523 2.38 7.29 15.15
CA TYR A 523 1.60 8.16 16.03
C TYR A 523 0.98 9.29 15.20
N ALA A 524 -0.35 9.36 15.18
CA ALA A 524 -1.10 10.41 14.51
C ALA A 524 -1.47 11.52 15.50
N VAL A 525 -1.16 12.78 15.20
CA VAL A 525 -1.38 13.92 16.09
C VAL A 525 -2.05 15.09 15.39
N ALA A 526 -3.04 15.70 16.04
CA ALA A 526 -3.68 16.92 15.56
C ALA A 526 -2.75 18.13 15.73
N VAL A 527 -2.47 18.81 14.62
CA VAL A 527 -1.68 20.06 14.59
C VAL A 527 -2.67 21.21 14.44
N ARG A 528 -3.15 21.71 15.58
CA ARG A 528 -4.28 22.64 15.65
C ARG A 528 -4.04 23.96 14.92
N GLY A 529 -2.80 24.45 14.90
CA GLY A 529 -2.45 25.71 14.25
C GLY A 529 -2.38 25.65 12.73
N GLU A 530 -2.45 24.45 12.14
CA GLU A 530 -2.26 24.21 10.71
C GLU A 530 -3.41 23.40 10.08
N ASP A 531 -4.50 23.18 10.82
CA ASP A 531 -5.70 22.48 10.36
C ASP A 531 -5.41 21.12 9.69
N ARG A 532 -4.48 20.35 10.28
CA ARG A 532 -4.05 19.05 9.75
C ARG A 532 -3.71 18.03 10.81
N ILE A 533 -3.59 16.77 10.40
CA ILE A 533 -3.02 15.67 11.17
C ILE A 533 -1.58 15.43 10.69
N ALA A 534 -0.63 15.26 11.61
CA ALA A 534 0.72 14.79 11.32
C ALA A 534 0.85 13.31 11.68
N PHE A 535 1.53 12.52 10.84
CA PHE A 535 1.88 11.13 11.12
C PHE A 535 3.36 11.05 11.45
N ILE A 536 3.67 10.57 12.64
CA ILE A 536 5.03 10.37 13.13
C ILE A 536 5.31 8.88 13.10
N ASN A 537 6.36 8.44 12.41
CA ASN A 537 6.81 7.07 12.55
C ASN A 537 7.44 6.87 13.93
N THR A 538 6.95 5.90 14.68
CA THR A 538 7.28 5.73 16.12
C THR A 538 8.74 5.33 16.33
N ALA A 539 9.30 4.54 15.40
CA ALA A 539 10.68 4.04 15.46
C ALA A 539 11.69 5.13 15.10
N SER A 540 11.52 5.77 13.93
CA SER A 540 12.44 6.82 13.45
C SER A 540 12.24 8.17 14.15
N LYS A 541 11.08 8.36 14.80
CA LYS A 541 10.70 9.62 15.46
C LYS A 541 10.68 10.79 14.48
N GLN A 542 10.35 10.52 13.22
CA GLN A 542 10.23 11.50 12.15
C GLN A 542 8.78 11.66 11.72
N VAL A 543 8.42 12.86 11.29
CA VAL A 543 7.16 13.09 10.58
C VAL A 543 7.29 12.44 9.20
N VAL A 544 6.45 11.43 8.93
CA VAL A 544 6.46 10.65 7.68
C VAL A 544 5.28 10.97 6.76
N GLY A 545 4.38 11.84 7.19
CA GLY A 545 3.29 12.35 6.37
C GLY A 545 2.38 13.29 7.13
N SER A 546 1.41 13.84 6.40
CA SER A 546 0.34 14.65 6.98
C SER A 546 -0.93 14.53 6.16
N LEU A 547 -2.07 14.80 6.80
CA LEU A 547 -3.38 14.89 6.17
C LEU A 547 -4.01 16.24 6.55
N ALA A 548 -4.10 17.15 5.58
CA ALA A 548 -4.81 18.43 5.72
C ALA A 548 -6.14 18.40 4.95
N ASP A 549 -6.14 17.74 3.80
CA ASP A 549 -7.27 17.66 2.90
C ASP A 549 -8.51 17.07 3.56
N GLY A 550 -9.56 17.88 3.62
CA GLY A 550 -10.84 17.54 4.24
C GLY A 550 -10.89 17.69 5.76
N ILE A 551 -9.79 17.95 6.46
CA ILE A 551 -9.80 18.21 7.91
C ILE A 551 -10.51 19.53 8.21
N GLY A 552 -11.22 19.60 9.34
CA GLY A 552 -11.89 20.82 9.79
C GLY A 552 -10.96 21.77 10.54
N GLN A 553 -11.50 22.93 10.90
CA GLN A 553 -10.69 24.00 11.50
C GLN A 553 -10.40 23.75 12.98
N SER A 554 -9.16 24.00 13.37
CA SER A 554 -8.60 23.80 14.71
C SER A 554 -8.84 22.38 15.25
N PRO A 555 -8.29 21.34 14.62
CA PRO A 555 -8.37 19.97 15.13
C PRO A 555 -7.70 19.89 16.50
N PHE A 556 -8.34 19.21 17.46
CA PHE A 556 -7.85 19.12 18.84
C PHE A 556 -7.33 17.73 19.20
N SER A 557 -8.08 16.65 18.99
CA SER A 557 -7.60 15.31 19.28
C SER A 557 -8.12 14.30 18.26
N LEU A 558 -7.65 13.07 18.35
CA LEU A 558 -8.23 11.97 17.59
C LEU A 558 -8.28 10.67 18.38
N VAL A 559 -9.33 9.88 18.12
CA VAL A 559 -9.56 8.56 18.72
C VAL A 559 -9.83 7.52 17.64
N LEU A 560 -9.49 6.25 17.91
CA LEU A 560 -9.65 5.16 16.96
C LEU A 560 -10.95 4.38 17.20
N ALA A 561 -11.53 3.87 16.11
CA ALA A 561 -12.44 2.74 16.23
C ALA A 561 -11.67 1.48 16.68
N PRO A 562 -12.28 0.56 17.46
CA PRO A 562 -11.61 -0.64 17.97
C PRO A 562 -10.98 -1.53 16.89
N ASN A 563 -11.55 -1.56 15.69
CA ASN A 563 -11.01 -2.34 14.57
C ASN A 563 -9.82 -1.66 13.86
N GLY A 564 -9.41 -0.47 14.29
CA GLY A 564 -8.27 0.25 13.73
C GLY A 564 -8.48 0.81 12.32
N ARG A 565 -9.69 0.72 11.74
CA ARG A 565 -9.97 1.19 10.36
C ARG A 565 -10.32 2.67 10.27
N LEU A 566 -10.86 3.23 11.35
CA LEU A 566 -11.28 4.63 11.41
C LEU A 566 -10.55 5.39 12.51
N ALA A 567 -10.26 6.66 12.22
CA ALA A 567 -9.94 7.67 13.22
C ALA A 567 -10.97 8.80 13.17
N PHE A 568 -11.32 9.35 14.33
CA PHE A 568 -12.23 10.48 14.45
C PHE A 568 -11.45 11.68 14.97
N VAL A 569 -11.57 12.84 14.32
CA VAL A 569 -10.89 14.09 14.69
C VAL A 569 -11.92 15.14 15.07
N ASN A 570 -11.84 15.71 16.27
CA ASN A 570 -12.72 16.80 16.66
C ASN A 570 -12.15 18.15 16.23
N ASN A 571 -12.90 18.89 15.41
CA ASN A 571 -12.50 20.17 14.88
C ASN A 571 -13.19 21.28 15.68
N THR A 572 -12.44 21.92 16.58
CA THR A 572 -13.01 22.82 17.58
C THR A 572 -13.68 24.03 16.96
N ALA A 573 -13.05 24.66 15.96
CA ALA A 573 -13.51 25.91 15.38
C ALA A 573 -14.60 25.71 14.32
N SER A 574 -14.57 24.62 13.55
CA SER A 574 -15.62 24.32 12.58
C SER A 574 -16.82 23.55 13.16
N HIS A 575 -16.77 23.20 14.45
CA HIS A 575 -17.88 22.57 15.20
C HIS A 575 -18.37 21.25 14.57
N ASP A 576 -17.42 20.44 14.11
CA ASP A 576 -17.69 19.15 13.46
C ASP A 576 -16.57 18.12 13.72
N ILE A 577 -16.83 16.88 13.32
CA ILE A 577 -15.86 15.77 13.36
C ILE A 577 -15.41 15.43 11.94
N SER A 578 -14.10 15.34 11.72
CA SER A 578 -13.54 14.71 10.52
C SER A 578 -13.39 13.20 10.78
N VAL A 579 -13.98 12.35 9.93
CA VAL A 579 -13.79 10.91 10.00
C VAL A 579 -12.76 10.49 8.96
N ILE A 580 -11.66 9.89 9.41
CA ILE A 580 -10.57 9.42 8.55
C ILE A 580 -10.69 7.91 8.40
N ALA A 581 -10.71 7.43 7.15
CA ALA A 581 -10.43 6.04 6.84
C ALA A 581 -8.91 5.87 6.78
N LEU A 582 -8.38 5.05 7.69
CA LEU A 582 -6.93 4.95 7.94
C LEU A 582 -6.17 4.23 6.82
N PRO A 583 -6.65 3.12 6.23
CA PRO A 583 -5.98 2.48 5.10
C PRO A 583 -5.74 3.44 3.93
N GLU A 584 -6.70 4.32 3.67
CA GLU A 584 -6.67 5.30 2.58
C GLU A 584 -6.08 6.66 3.01
N ARG A 585 -5.82 6.87 4.32
CA ARG A 585 -5.45 8.15 4.94
C ARG A 585 -6.29 9.33 4.44
N ARG A 586 -7.61 9.17 4.43
CA ARG A 586 -8.51 10.14 3.81
C ARG A 586 -9.71 10.46 4.67
N VAL A 587 -10.12 11.73 4.65
CA VAL A 587 -11.38 12.15 5.29
C VAL A 587 -12.57 11.69 4.46
N ILE A 588 -13.37 10.79 5.02
CA ILE A 588 -14.55 10.18 4.40
C ILE A 588 -15.88 10.78 4.87
N ALA A 589 -15.88 11.55 5.96
CA ALA A 589 -17.07 12.26 6.45
C ALA A 589 -16.69 13.50 7.27
N ARG A 590 -17.60 14.48 7.30
CA ARG A 590 -17.56 15.70 8.10
C ARG A 590 -18.89 15.90 8.82
N ILE A 591 -18.94 15.51 10.09
CA ILE A 591 -20.18 15.35 10.85
C ILE A 591 -20.39 16.55 11.79
N PRO A 592 -21.43 17.38 11.60
CA PRO A 592 -21.71 18.51 12.50
C PRO A 592 -22.03 18.06 13.93
N THR A 593 -21.49 18.77 14.93
CA THR A 593 -21.69 18.49 16.36
C THR A 593 -22.31 19.67 17.11
N GLY A 594 -22.19 19.69 18.44
CA GLY A 594 -22.32 20.91 19.23
C GLY A 594 -21.09 21.81 19.09
N GLU A 595 -21.14 22.98 19.70
CA GLU A 595 -20.07 23.98 19.62
C GLU A 595 -18.85 23.56 20.44
N ILE A 596 -17.66 23.80 19.90
CA ILE A 596 -16.36 23.52 20.54
C ILE A 596 -16.27 22.05 21.00
N PRO A 597 -16.30 21.06 20.08
CA PRO A 597 -16.05 19.66 20.45
C PRO A 597 -14.61 19.49 20.93
N ILE A 598 -14.40 18.90 22.11
CA ILE A 598 -13.09 18.89 22.80
C ILE A 598 -12.54 17.49 23.10
N VAL A 599 -13.35 16.57 23.62
CA VAL A 599 -12.94 15.20 23.93
C VAL A 599 -13.92 14.21 23.31
N MET A 600 -13.40 13.11 22.79
CA MET A 600 -14.16 12.02 22.20
C MET A 600 -13.82 10.69 22.84
N ALA A 601 -14.76 9.76 22.81
CA ALA A 601 -14.52 8.35 23.10
C ALA A 601 -15.39 7.47 22.19
N VAL A 602 -14.83 6.38 21.69
CA VAL A 602 -15.61 5.32 21.02
C VAL A 602 -15.96 4.30 22.09
N ASP A 603 -17.22 3.85 22.10
CA ASP A 603 -17.62 2.83 23.07
C ASP A 603 -16.92 1.48 22.76
N PRO A 604 -16.73 0.58 23.75
CA PRO A 604 -15.98 -0.66 23.55
C PRO A 604 -16.52 -1.59 22.46
N SER A 605 -17.82 -1.54 22.17
CA SER A 605 -18.43 -2.33 21.08
C SER A 605 -18.20 -1.72 19.69
N GLY A 606 -17.74 -0.48 19.63
CA GLY A 606 -17.44 0.25 18.40
C GLY A 606 -18.68 0.77 17.67
N GLU A 607 -19.87 0.74 18.28
CA GLU A 607 -21.14 1.13 17.65
C GLU A 607 -21.36 2.65 17.63
N THR A 608 -20.78 3.37 18.58
CA THR A 608 -21.06 4.77 18.85
C THR A 608 -19.80 5.56 19.19
N LEU A 609 -19.74 6.78 18.65
CA LEU A 609 -18.80 7.83 19.02
C LEU A 609 -19.50 8.83 19.94
N TRP A 610 -18.89 9.13 21.08
CA TRP A 610 -19.38 10.06 22.08
C TRP A 610 -18.48 11.30 22.08
N VAL A 611 -19.07 12.49 21.98
CA VAL A 611 -18.36 13.76 21.77
C VAL A 611 -18.80 14.80 22.80
N SER A 612 -17.90 15.16 23.70
CA SER A 612 -18.08 16.27 24.63
C SER A 612 -17.90 17.60 23.88
N CYS A 613 -18.96 18.41 23.85
CA CYS A 613 -19.01 19.73 23.23
C CYS A 613 -19.01 20.79 24.33
N GLU A 614 -17.86 21.43 24.55
CA GLU A 614 -17.66 22.34 25.67
C GLU A 614 -18.52 23.60 25.52
N GLY A 615 -18.50 24.21 24.33
CA GLY A 615 -19.13 25.50 24.05
C GLY A 615 -20.65 25.43 24.14
N SER A 616 -21.26 24.36 23.63
CA SER A 616 -22.71 24.15 23.73
C SER A 616 -23.14 23.43 25.01
N HIS A 617 -22.19 23.02 25.88
CA HIS A 617 -22.45 22.28 27.12
C HIS A 617 -23.24 20.98 26.91
N THR A 618 -22.90 20.24 25.84
CA THR A 618 -23.62 19.03 25.44
C THR A 618 -22.70 17.85 25.20
N LEU A 619 -23.26 16.65 25.26
CA LEU A 619 -22.68 15.41 24.80
C LEU A 619 -23.44 14.94 23.55
N ASP A 620 -22.77 14.89 22.41
CA ASP A 620 -23.31 14.35 21.16
C ASP A 620 -22.93 12.87 21.04
N ILE A 621 -23.89 12.03 20.67
CA ILE A 621 -23.71 10.58 20.48
C ILE A 621 -24.02 10.24 19.04
N ILE A 622 -23.06 9.69 18.32
CA ILE A 622 -23.08 9.46 16.87
C ILE A 622 -22.94 7.97 16.61
N ALA A 623 -23.83 7.41 15.79
CA ALA A 623 -23.73 6.02 15.35
C ALA A 623 -22.64 5.86 14.29
N ILE A 624 -21.83 4.82 14.46
CA ILE A 624 -20.84 4.37 13.49
C ILE A 624 -21.52 3.34 12.56
N PRO A 625 -21.52 3.55 11.23
CA PRO A 625 -22.20 2.65 10.29
C PRO A 625 -21.62 1.24 10.30
N ARG A 626 -22.49 0.23 10.17
CA ARG A 626 -22.11 -1.20 10.18
C ARG A 626 -21.02 -1.55 9.17
N VAL A 627 -21.05 -0.96 7.97
CA VAL A 627 -20.05 -1.16 6.90
C VAL A 627 -18.61 -0.84 7.33
N TRP A 628 -18.44 0.05 8.32
CA TRP A 628 -17.13 0.42 8.87
C TRP A 628 -16.76 -0.36 10.13
N ARG A 629 -17.71 -1.09 10.72
CA ARG A 629 -17.53 -1.88 11.95
C ARG A 629 -17.24 -3.34 11.66
N GLU A 630 -17.88 -3.88 10.62
CA GLU A 630 -17.66 -5.25 10.18
C GLU A 630 -16.39 -5.33 9.33
N LEU A 631 -15.60 -6.37 9.56
CA LEU A 631 -14.60 -6.82 8.58
C LEU A 631 -15.36 -7.15 7.30
N ALA A 632 -14.76 -6.88 6.13
CA ALA A 632 -15.40 -7.15 4.84
C ALA A 632 -15.99 -8.59 4.85
N PRO A 633 -17.21 -8.82 4.31
CA PRO A 633 -17.84 -10.13 4.29
C PRO A 633 -17.03 -11.24 3.58
N ASP A 634 -15.90 -10.90 2.96
CA ASP A 634 -15.04 -11.82 2.21
C ASP A 634 -13.83 -12.33 3.02
N ALA A 635 -13.66 -11.89 4.28
CA ALA A 635 -12.77 -12.53 5.24
C ALA A 635 -13.46 -13.71 5.97
N ALA A 636 -14.55 -14.23 5.42
CA ALA A 636 -15.04 -15.55 5.77
C ALA A 636 -13.96 -16.55 5.33
N ALA A 637 -13.35 -17.21 6.31
CA ALA A 637 -12.41 -18.31 6.14
C ALA A 637 -12.69 -19.11 4.87
N SER A 638 -11.82 -18.94 3.87
CA SER A 638 -11.63 -19.99 2.89
C SER A 638 -11.34 -21.27 3.69
N ASN A 639 -12.14 -22.32 3.49
CA ASN A 639 -11.82 -23.64 4.04
C ASN A 639 -10.57 -24.25 3.39
N ALA A 640 -9.88 -23.53 2.51
CA ALA A 640 -8.61 -23.96 1.94
C ALA A 640 -7.49 -23.83 2.98
N ILE A 641 -6.81 -24.94 3.24
CA ILE A 641 -5.65 -25.00 4.13
C ILE A 641 -4.49 -24.26 3.45
N THR A 642 -3.94 -23.24 4.11
CA THR A 642 -2.73 -22.53 3.64
C THR A 642 -1.52 -23.44 3.76
N GLU A 643 -0.70 -23.55 2.71
CA GLU A 643 0.56 -24.30 2.74
C GLU A 643 1.68 -23.38 3.22
N VAL A 644 2.49 -23.80 4.20
CA VAL A 644 3.57 -22.97 4.76
C VAL A 644 4.86 -23.76 4.79
N ALA A 645 5.99 -23.17 4.43
CA ALA A 645 7.32 -23.74 4.62
C ALA A 645 8.29 -22.70 5.21
N VAL A 646 9.29 -23.12 5.99
CA VAL A 646 10.29 -22.20 6.58
C VAL A 646 11.68 -22.50 6.00
N LEU A 647 12.22 -21.54 5.26
CA LEU A 647 13.53 -21.60 4.62
C LEU A 647 14.53 -20.74 5.40
N GLY A 648 15.47 -21.41 6.06
CA GLY A 648 16.59 -20.86 6.82
C GLY A 648 17.67 -20.24 5.93
N MET A 649 17.96 -18.97 6.19
CA MET A 649 19.00 -18.18 5.53
C MET A 649 20.28 -18.14 6.37
N ILE A 650 21.44 -18.11 5.70
CA ILE A 650 22.77 -17.91 6.32
C ILE A 650 23.32 -16.51 6.07
N HIS A 651 22.48 -15.59 5.60
CA HIS A 651 22.79 -14.17 5.41
C HIS A 651 24.05 -13.95 4.54
N GLY A 652 24.97 -13.09 4.98
CA GLY A 652 26.19 -12.76 4.22
C GLY A 652 27.01 -13.98 3.78
N ALA A 653 26.92 -15.12 4.49
CA ALA A 653 27.65 -16.34 4.16
C ALA A 653 27.21 -16.97 2.83
N HIS A 654 26.02 -16.64 2.32
CA HIS A 654 25.58 -17.06 0.98
C HIS A 654 26.54 -16.61 -0.15
N ARG A 655 27.31 -15.53 0.04
CA ARG A 655 28.27 -15.06 -0.99
C ARG A 655 29.49 -15.96 -1.12
N SER A 656 29.81 -16.74 -0.09
CA SER A 656 31.01 -17.59 -0.03
C SER A 656 30.70 -19.08 0.05
N SER A 657 29.47 -19.48 0.40
CA SER A 657 29.09 -20.89 0.48
C SER A 657 29.02 -21.53 -0.90
N ALA A 658 29.65 -22.70 -1.04
CA ALA A 658 29.55 -23.51 -2.23
C ALA A 658 28.28 -24.37 -2.25
N ALA A 659 27.76 -24.77 -1.09
CA ALA A 659 26.58 -25.63 -0.94
C ALA A 659 25.28 -24.82 -0.87
N TRP A 660 25.30 -23.67 -0.19
CA TRP A 660 24.14 -22.79 0.01
C TRP A 660 24.40 -21.38 -0.53
N GLY A 661 24.92 -21.30 -1.75
CA GLY A 661 25.12 -20.03 -2.46
C GLY A 661 23.82 -19.38 -2.96
N LEU A 662 23.90 -18.15 -3.49
CA LEU A 662 22.73 -17.40 -3.98
C LEU A 662 21.97 -18.11 -5.11
N ASP A 663 22.66 -18.86 -5.96
CA ASP A 663 22.02 -19.66 -7.02
C ASP A 663 21.21 -20.83 -6.44
N ALA A 664 21.73 -21.48 -5.40
CA ALA A 664 21.02 -22.54 -4.68
C ALA A 664 19.74 -22.03 -4.00
N VAL A 665 19.80 -20.86 -3.36
CA VAL A 665 18.62 -20.19 -2.77
C VAL A 665 17.61 -19.84 -3.87
N ARG A 666 18.09 -19.30 -5.00
CA ARG A 666 17.24 -18.94 -6.15
C ARG A 666 16.50 -20.17 -6.69
N ASP A 667 17.20 -21.29 -6.82
CA ASP A 667 16.64 -22.55 -7.29
C ASP A 667 15.60 -23.10 -6.31
N ALA A 668 15.86 -23.05 -5.01
CA ALA A 668 14.94 -23.53 -3.98
C ALA A 668 13.60 -22.76 -4.01
N ILE A 669 13.66 -21.43 -4.06
CA ILE A 669 12.46 -20.57 -4.16
C ILE A 669 11.72 -20.85 -5.48
N THR A 670 12.45 -20.99 -6.60
CA THR A 670 11.86 -21.25 -7.91
C THR A 670 11.15 -22.62 -7.96
N ARG A 671 11.71 -23.64 -7.30
CA ARG A 671 11.10 -24.97 -7.19
C ARG A 671 9.88 -24.96 -6.26
N TYR A 672 9.96 -24.24 -5.15
CA TYR A 672 8.87 -24.13 -4.19
C TYR A 672 7.63 -23.45 -4.80
N ARG A 673 7.83 -22.48 -5.70
CA ARG A 673 6.77 -21.67 -6.35
C ARG A 673 5.82 -21.04 -5.32
N PRO A 674 6.32 -20.14 -4.47
CA PRO A 674 5.48 -19.47 -3.49
C PRO A 674 4.46 -18.55 -4.19
N ASP A 675 3.28 -18.43 -3.59
CA ASP A 675 2.35 -17.32 -3.84
C ASP A 675 2.76 -16.11 -2.98
N VAL A 676 3.23 -16.37 -1.75
CA VAL A 676 3.70 -15.37 -0.78
C VAL A 676 5.05 -15.76 -0.20
N VAL A 677 5.95 -14.79 -0.03
CA VAL A 677 7.16 -14.94 0.77
C VAL A 677 7.11 -14.00 1.97
N ILE A 678 7.17 -14.54 3.19
CA ILE A 678 7.32 -13.73 4.40
C ILE A 678 8.81 -13.57 4.69
N ALA A 679 9.36 -12.39 4.49
CA ALA A 679 10.79 -12.13 4.60
C ALA A 679 11.18 -11.51 5.95
N GLU A 680 12.40 -11.75 6.42
CA GLU A 680 13.00 -11.08 7.59
C GLU A 680 13.36 -9.61 7.29
N ILE A 681 12.38 -8.86 6.80
CA ILE A 681 12.44 -7.43 6.52
C ILE A 681 11.41 -6.77 7.43
N SER A 682 11.75 -5.61 7.99
CA SER A 682 10.84 -4.92 8.89
C SER A 682 9.77 -4.13 8.14
N PRO A 683 8.51 -4.08 8.64
CA PRO A 683 7.41 -3.40 7.95
C PRO A 683 7.68 -1.93 7.63
N ASP A 684 8.39 -1.22 8.52
CA ASP A 684 8.77 0.18 8.36
C ASP A 684 9.75 0.41 7.19
N ARG A 685 10.39 -0.66 6.69
CA ARG A 685 11.35 -0.59 5.58
C ARG A 685 10.80 -1.13 4.28
N TRP A 686 9.96 -2.17 4.33
CA TRP A 686 9.55 -2.95 3.15
C TRP A 686 8.98 -2.07 2.03
N GLN A 687 8.02 -1.20 2.33
CA GLN A 687 7.39 -0.35 1.32
C GLN A 687 8.40 0.54 0.60
N ARG A 688 9.37 1.11 1.33
CA ARG A 688 10.43 1.93 0.73
C ARG A 688 11.35 1.06 -0.14
N ILE A 689 11.82 -0.08 0.38
CA ILE A 689 12.75 -0.97 -0.32
C ILE A 689 12.14 -1.45 -1.63
N TRP A 690 10.90 -1.95 -1.59
CA TRP A 690 10.22 -2.44 -2.77
C TRP A 690 10.00 -1.31 -3.78
N ARG A 691 9.52 -0.15 -3.34
CA ARG A 691 9.34 1.00 -4.23
C ARG A 691 10.65 1.42 -4.90
N ASP A 692 11.71 1.59 -4.13
CA ASP A 692 13.03 1.97 -4.65
C ASP A 692 13.55 0.96 -5.68
N TYR A 693 13.43 -0.34 -5.39
CA TYR A 693 13.85 -1.39 -6.31
C TYR A 693 12.97 -1.45 -7.56
N ALA A 694 11.65 -1.37 -7.41
CA ALA A 694 10.70 -1.45 -8.52
C ALA A 694 10.82 -0.23 -9.45
N GLU A 695 11.07 0.97 -8.92
CA GLU A 695 11.24 2.21 -9.68
C GLU A 695 12.65 2.38 -10.25
N ARG A 696 13.70 2.06 -9.49
CA ARG A 696 15.09 2.40 -9.85
C ARG A 696 15.97 1.18 -10.11
N GLY A 697 15.54 -0.01 -9.69
CA GLY A 697 16.35 -1.24 -9.77
C GLY A 697 17.51 -1.29 -8.78
N VAL A 698 17.56 -0.36 -7.82
CA VAL A 698 18.65 -0.26 -6.84
C VAL A 698 18.06 -0.16 -5.44
N ILE A 699 18.83 -0.63 -4.45
CA ILE A 699 18.48 -0.59 -3.03
C ILE A 699 19.55 0.21 -2.32
N GLU A 700 19.14 1.24 -1.57
CA GLU A 700 20.05 2.09 -0.80
C GLU A 700 20.00 1.77 0.70
N ASP A 701 19.13 0.87 1.13
CA ASP A 701 19.00 0.47 2.54
C ASP A 701 20.22 -0.36 2.98
N SER A 702 21.12 0.28 3.75
CA SER A 702 22.36 -0.31 4.23
C SER A 702 22.17 -1.57 5.08
N ARG A 703 21.01 -1.76 5.72
CA ARG A 703 20.72 -2.97 6.49
C ARG A 703 20.40 -4.12 5.55
N VAL A 704 19.52 -3.89 4.57
CA VAL A 704 19.14 -4.92 3.59
C VAL A 704 20.31 -5.33 2.70
N LEU A 705 21.20 -4.40 2.37
CA LEU A 705 22.42 -4.68 1.58
C LEU A 705 23.35 -5.74 2.20
N ARG A 706 23.21 -6.03 3.51
CA ARG A 706 23.95 -7.10 4.19
C ARG A 706 23.37 -8.50 3.98
N PHE A 707 22.14 -8.58 3.45
CA PHE A 707 21.39 -9.80 3.24
C PHE A 707 21.25 -10.07 1.72
N PRO A 708 22.27 -10.70 1.11
CA PRO A 708 22.29 -10.94 -0.33
C PRO A 708 21.12 -11.80 -0.83
N GLU A 709 20.56 -12.66 0.04
CA GLU A 709 19.35 -13.43 -0.23
C GLU A 709 18.14 -12.54 -0.54
N TYR A 710 18.12 -11.29 -0.05
CA TYR A 710 17.05 -10.34 -0.34
C TYR A 710 17.35 -9.50 -1.57
N THR A 711 18.55 -8.94 -1.66
CA THR A 711 18.93 -8.02 -2.75
C THR A 711 19.14 -8.73 -4.08
N ASP A 712 19.79 -9.91 -4.05
CA ASP A 712 20.30 -10.58 -5.23
C ASP A 712 19.43 -11.78 -5.63
N VAL A 713 18.50 -12.19 -4.76
CA VAL A 713 17.60 -13.33 -4.98
C VAL A 713 16.13 -12.92 -4.84
N LEU A 714 15.65 -12.56 -3.64
CA LEU A 714 14.22 -12.34 -3.38
C LEU A 714 13.61 -11.27 -4.29
N LEU A 715 14.21 -10.08 -4.36
CA LEU A 715 13.66 -8.94 -5.12
C LEU A 715 13.67 -9.18 -6.64
N PRO A 716 14.77 -9.67 -7.25
CA PRO A 716 14.76 -10.11 -8.64
C PRO A 716 13.76 -11.23 -8.91
N LEU A 717 13.66 -12.22 -8.02
CA LEU A 717 12.69 -13.32 -8.18
C LEU A 717 11.26 -12.85 -8.00
N LYS A 718 10.97 -11.87 -7.14
CA LYS A 718 9.64 -11.29 -7.01
C LYS A 718 9.19 -10.71 -8.34
N VAL A 719 10.04 -9.94 -9.02
CA VAL A 719 9.74 -9.40 -10.36
C VAL A 719 9.54 -10.52 -11.38
N ARG A 720 10.43 -11.52 -11.35
CA ARG A 720 10.44 -12.60 -12.34
C ARG A 720 9.29 -13.58 -12.17
N LEU A 721 8.97 -13.95 -10.93
CA LEU A 721 8.01 -14.99 -10.55
C LEU A 721 6.70 -14.43 -10.00
N GLY A 722 6.59 -13.14 -9.72
CA GLY A 722 5.34 -12.48 -9.36
C GLY A 722 4.66 -13.01 -8.10
N PHE A 723 5.41 -13.34 -7.05
CA PHE A 723 4.85 -13.65 -5.72
C PHE A 723 4.71 -12.39 -4.86
N ALA A 724 3.82 -12.42 -3.88
CA ALA A 724 3.70 -11.38 -2.86
C ALA A 724 4.84 -11.49 -1.83
N VAL A 725 5.22 -10.38 -1.20
CA VAL A 725 6.21 -10.40 -0.11
C VAL A 725 5.64 -9.65 1.08
N GLU A 726 5.67 -10.30 2.24
CA GLU A 726 5.22 -9.78 3.52
C GLU A 726 6.41 -9.54 4.45
N ALA A 727 6.35 -8.47 5.22
CA ALA A 727 7.41 -8.08 6.14
C ALA A 727 7.22 -8.76 7.50
N GLY A 728 8.08 -9.73 7.83
CA GLY A 728 7.97 -10.54 9.05
C GLY A 728 8.83 -10.08 10.23
N ALA A 729 9.81 -9.18 10.04
CA ALA A 729 10.80 -8.89 11.08
C ALA A 729 10.44 -7.67 11.95
N ALA A 730 10.26 -7.90 13.24
CA ALA A 730 10.10 -6.83 14.23
C ALA A 730 11.41 -6.12 14.65
N TRP A 731 12.58 -6.52 14.10
CA TRP A 731 13.88 -6.02 14.56
C TRP A 731 14.17 -4.62 14.03
N THR A 732 13.99 -3.61 14.89
CA THR A 732 14.28 -2.21 14.55
C THR A 732 15.74 -1.82 14.88
N GLN A 733 16.20 -0.69 14.33
CA GLN A 733 17.52 -0.15 14.70
C GLN A 733 17.60 0.18 16.19
N GLU A 734 16.56 0.80 16.74
CA GLU A 734 16.50 1.16 18.16
C GLU A 734 16.58 -0.07 19.07
N MET A 735 16.01 -1.21 18.67
CA MET A 735 16.17 -2.48 19.40
C MET A 735 17.63 -2.97 19.35
N SER A 736 18.30 -2.84 18.21
CA SER A 736 19.73 -3.18 18.07
C SER A 736 20.58 -2.35 19.03
N ASP A 737 20.40 -1.03 19.02
CA ASP A 737 21.21 -0.11 19.83
C ASP A 737 20.99 -0.34 21.34
N LEU A 738 19.73 -0.59 21.75
CA LEU A 738 19.44 -0.91 23.15
C LEU A 738 19.99 -2.26 23.57
N ARG A 739 19.92 -3.25 22.68
CA ARG A 739 20.52 -4.56 22.95
C ARG A 739 22.02 -4.43 23.15
N GLU A 740 22.72 -3.75 22.25
CA GLU A 740 24.16 -3.53 22.36
C GLU A 740 24.53 -2.79 23.65
N ALA A 741 23.78 -1.74 24.02
CA ALA A 741 23.99 -1.04 25.27
C ALA A 741 23.77 -1.93 26.51
N ARG A 742 22.72 -2.76 26.50
CA ARG A 742 22.41 -3.69 27.62
C ARG A 742 23.40 -4.83 27.71
N ILE A 743 23.88 -5.35 26.59
CA ILE A 743 24.96 -6.35 26.54
C ILE A 743 26.25 -5.75 27.11
N HIS A 744 26.62 -4.55 26.67
CA HIS A 744 27.81 -3.87 27.20
C HIS A 744 27.70 -3.64 28.72
N MET A 745 26.52 -3.27 29.22
CA MET A 745 26.27 -3.18 30.67
C MET A 745 26.42 -4.55 31.33
N PHE A 746 25.79 -5.60 30.81
CA PHE A 746 25.85 -6.95 31.37
C PHE A 746 27.28 -7.52 31.44
N GLU A 747 28.11 -7.22 30.43
CA GLU A 747 29.49 -7.68 30.35
C GLU A 747 30.43 -6.98 31.34
N HIS A 748 30.20 -5.70 31.63
CA HIS A 748 31.17 -4.84 32.33
C HIS A 748 30.69 -4.31 33.70
N ASP A 749 29.40 -4.38 34.01
CA ASP A 749 28.86 -3.87 35.27
C ASP A 749 29.06 -4.91 36.40
N PRO A 750 29.76 -4.54 37.49
CA PRO A 750 29.96 -5.42 38.64
C PRO A 750 28.66 -5.97 39.23
N ALA A 751 27.53 -5.27 39.07
CA ALA A 751 26.22 -5.73 39.53
C ALA A 751 25.72 -6.99 38.80
N PHE A 752 26.25 -7.29 37.61
CA PHE A 752 25.88 -8.44 36.79
C PHE A 752 26.96 -9.51 36.69
N ALA A 753 28.12 -9.33 37.35
CA ALA A 753 29.28 -10.21 37.20
C ALA A 753 28.99 -11.70 37.50
N GLU A 754 28.21 -11.98 38.55
CA GLU A 754 27.80 -13.35 38.90
C GLU A 754 26.90 -13.96 37.82
N ARG A 755 25.91 -13.18 37.33
CA ARG A 755 24.99 -13.61 36.27
C ARG A 755 25.72 -13.85 34.95
N ASN A 756 26.69 -13.01 34.61
CA ASN A 756 27.53 -13.17 33.42
C ASN A 756 28.40 -14.43 33.53
N ALA A 757 29.03 -14.69 34.67
CA ALA A 757 29.79 -15.92 34.87
C ALA A 757 28.92 -17.18 34.69
N ALA A 758 27.68 -17.16 35.20
CA ALA A 758 26.72 -18.25 35.00
C ALA A 758 26.30 -18.40 33.53
N TYR A 759 26.04 -17.29 32.83
CA TYR A 759 25.76 -17.28 31.40
C TYR A 759 26.90 -17.91 30.59
N GLN A 760 28.16 -17.50 30.81
CA GLN A 760 29.33 -18.05 30.09
C GLN A 760 29.51 -19.56 30.36
N ALA A 761 29.28 -20.00 31.60
CA ALA A 761 29.32 -21.43 31.93
C ALA A 761 28.22 -22.23 31.20
N ALA A 762 27.02 -21.67 31.11
CA ALA A 762 25.90 -22.28 30.40
C ALA A 762 26.12 -22.33 28.88
N VAL A 763 26.69 -21.28 28.27
CA VAL A 763 27.08 -21.26 26.85
C VAL A 763 28.09 -22.38 26.56
N LYS A 764 29.15 -22.49 27.36
CA LYS A 764 30.15 -23.56 27.19
C LYS A 764 29.54 -24.97 27.34
N ALA A 765 28.56 -25.13 28.22
CA ALA A 765 27.86 -26.39 28.39
C ALA A 765 26.92 -26.71 27.21
N ALA A 766 26.35 -25.70 26.57
CA ALA A 766 25.55 -25.85 25.35
C ALA A 766 26.44 -26.19 24.14
N GLU A 767 27.55 -25.48 23.95
CA GLU A 767 28.54 -25.75 22.89
C GLU A 767 29.09 -27.18 22.98
N ALA A 768 29.37 -27.68 24.19
CA ALA A 768 29.84 -29.04 24.39
C ALA A 768 28.84 -30.14 23.96
N GLN A 769 27.56 -29.79 23.79
CA GLN A 769 26.53 -30.71 23.31
C GLN A 769 26.48 -30.80 21.78
N ASP A 770 26.92 -29.77 21.05
CA ASP A 770 27.02 -29.77 19.59
C ASP A 770 28.41 -30.27 19.12
N ALA A 771 28.79 -31.49 19.54
CA ALA A 771 30.10 -32.06 19.21
C ALA A 771 30.33 -32.27 17.70
N SER A 772 29.25 -32.27 16.91
CA SER A 772 29.24 -32.39 15.45
C SER A 772 29.29 -31.05 14.73
N HIS A 773 29.28 -29.92 15.45
CA HIS A 773 29.26 -28.57 14.87
C HIS A 773 28.11 -28.37 13.87
N LEU A 774 26.93 -28.92 14.19
CA LEU A 774 25.76 -28.82 13.32
C LEU A 774 25.32 -27.37 13.15
N THR A 775 25.43 -26.57 14.22
CA THR A 775 25.07 -25.14 14.21
C THR A 775 26.00 -24.27 13.36
N ASP A 776 27.19 -24.77 12.99
CA ASP A 776 28.16 -24.10 12.11
C ASP A 776 28.00 -24.50 10.63
N SER A 777 27.11 -25.44 10.31
CA SER A 777 26.97 -26.00 8.96
C SER A 777 26.38 -25.00 7.96
N ASP A 778 26.96 -24.94 6.76
CA ASP A 778 26.39 -24.25 5.60
C ASP A 778 25.71 -25.20 4.58
N ASP A 779 25.67 -26.50 4.86
CA ASP A 779 24.88 -27.46 4.07
C ASP A 779 23.38 -27.21 4.28
N PRO A 780 22.61 -26.90 3.23
CA PRO A 780 21.19 -26.60 3.38
C PRO A 780 20.37 -27.77 3.91
N ARG A 781 20.77 -29.02 3.66
CA ARG A 781 20.03 -30.18 4.18
C ARG A 781 20.25 -30.37 5.67
N VAL A 782 21.44 -30.05 6.16
CA VAL A 782 21.74 -30.02 7.60
C VAL A 782 20.98 -28.87 8.26
N ILE A 783 21.06 -27.65 7.72
CA ILE A 783 20.34 -26.47 8.25
C ILE A 783 18.84 -26.74 8.42
N HIS A 784 18.23 -27.48 7.48
CA HIS A 784 16.80 -27.76 7.49
C HIS A 784 16.41 -29.09 8.17
N SER A 785 17.31 -29.68 8.96
CA SER A 785 17.03 -30.89 9.76
C SER A 785 16.47 -30.56 11.15
N ASP A 786 15.80 -31.54 11.77
CA ASP A 786 15.34 -31.45 13.16
C ASP A 786 16.53 -31.40 14.15
N ASP A 787 17.64 -32.09 13.85
CA ASP A 787 18.84 -32.09 14.69
C ASP A 787 19.47 -30.69 14.77
N TYR A 788 19.54 -29.97 13.64
CA TYR A 788 19.99 -28.58 13.61
C TYR A 788 19.08 -27.67 14.46
N ASP A 789 17.76 -27.82 14.34
CA ASP A 789 16.80 -27.03 15.12
C ASP A 789 16.94 -27.30 16.63
N GLN A 790 17.14 -28.56 17.01
CA GLN A 790 17.34 -28.94 18.41
C GLN A 790 18.65 -28.36 18.97
N MET A 791 19.76 -28.48 18.24
CA MET A 791 21.05 -27.94 18.68
C MET A 791 21.03 -26.41 18.74
N THR A 792 20.40 -25.76 17.77
CA THR A 792 20.20 -24.30 17.75
C THR A 792 19.41 -23.82 18.98
N LYS A 793 18.34 -24.52 19.35
CA LYS A 793 17.56 -24.22 20.56
C LYS A 793 18.41 -24.35 21.83
N ILE A 794 19.21 -25.41 21.94
CA ILE A 794 20.12 -25.61 23.08
C ILE A 794 21.15 -24.48 23.15
N ALA A 795 21.76 -24.12 22.01
CA ALA A 795 22.74 -23.04 21.92
C ALA A 795 22.18 -21.67 22.36
N LEU A 796 20.90 -21.40 22.09
CA LEU A 796 20.26 -20.11 22.37
C LEU A 796 19.56 -20.03 23.73
N THR A 797 19.34 -21.17 24.39
CA THR A 797 18.69 -21.23 25.72
C THR A 797 19.45 -20.42 26.78
N PRO A 798 20.80 -20.51 26.91
CA PRO A 798 21.55 -19.66 27.83
C PRO A 798 21.36 -18.17 27.56
N TYR A 799 21.28 -17.78 26.29
CA TYR A 799 21.06 -16.38 25.95
C TYR A 799 19.67 -15.92 26.39
N ASP A 800 18.64 -16.75 26.19
CA ASP A 800 17.29 -16.40 26.62
C ASP A 800 17.16 -16.30 28.16
N GLU A 801 17.60 -17.32 28.89
CA GLU A 801 17.46 -17.38 30.35
C GLU A 801 18.21 -16.25 31.09
N TYR A 802 19.41 -15.91 30.61
CA TYR A 802 20.30 -14.99 31.33
C TYR A 802 20.27 -13.56 30.81
N LEU A 803 19.77 -13.31 29.60
CA LEU A 803 19.81 -11.98 29.00
C LEU A 803 18.45 -11.44 28.59
N ASN A 804 17.39 -12.25 28.42
CA ASN A 804 16.14 -11.78 27.82
C ASN A 804 15.45 -10.65 28.61
N ASP A 805 15.42 -10.72 29.94
CA ASP A 805 14.91 -9.66 30.82
C ASP A 805 15.85 -8.44 30.91
N VAL A 806 17.17 -8.66 30.91
CA VAL A 806 18.18 -7.58 30.95
C VAL A 806 18.17 -6.75 29.68
N ILE A 807 18.09 -7.44 28.53
CA ILE A 807 18.10 -6.85 27.20
C ILE A 807 16.72 -6.28 26.83
N GLY A 808 15.63 -6.82 27.39
CA GLY A 808 14.27 -6.39 27.09
C GLY A 808 13.81 -6.87 25.71
N ALA A 809 13.22 -6.01 24.88
CA ALA A 809 12.65 -6.44 23.59
C ALA A 809 13.65 -7.04 22.58
N GLY A 810 14.95 -6.73 22.70
CA GLY A 810 16.00 -7.38 21.88
C GLY A 810 16.45 -8.74 22.42
N GLY A 811 15.85 -9.21 23.52
CA GLY A 811 16.05 -10.55 24.06
C GLY A 811 15.44 -11.61 23.15
N TRP A 812 15.92 -12.85 23.24
CA TRP A 812 15.68 -13.88 22.23
C TRP A 812 14.21 -14.32 22.15
N THR A 813 13.57 -14.67 23.26
CA THR A 813 12.13 -14.98 23.25
C THR A 813 11.31 -13.74 22.90
N ASN A 814 11.66 -12.58 23.46
CA ASN A 814 10.88 -11.35 23.26
C ASN A 814 10.83 -10.92 21.78
N ILE A 815 11.96 -11.03 21.07
CA ILE A 815 11.99 -10.70 19.65
C ILE A 815 11.21 -11.71 18.82
N ASN A 816 11.37 -13.00 19.08
CA ASN A 816 10.68 -14.04 18.30
C ASN A 816 9.16 -13.95 18.46
N VAL A 817 8.67 -13.61 19.65
CA VAL A 817 7.24 -13.27 19.87
C VAL A 817 6.82 -12.10 18.99
N ALA A 818 7.64 -11.05 18.89
CA ALA A 818 7.34 -9.89 18.06
C ALA A 818 7.36 -10.21 16.55
N HIS A 819 8.34 -11.00 16.09
CA HIS A 819 8.38 -11.51 14.70
C HIS A 819 7.13 -12.32 14.38
N TYR A 820 6.76 -13.24 15.26
CA TYR A 820 5.62 -14.12 15.02
C TYR A 820 4.28 -13.41 14.98
N ARG A 821 4.10 -12.30 15.70
CA ARG A 821 2.89 -11.46 15.54
C ARG A 821 2.72 -10.95 14.11
N LEU A 822 3.82 -10.56 13.45
CA LEU A 822 3.80 -10.12 12.05
C LEU A 822 3.56 -11.30 11.11
N ILE A 823 4.23 -12.43 11.35
CA ILE A 823 4.05 -13.66 10.55
C ILE A 823 2.62 -14.19 10.67
N ASP A 824 2.04 -14.22 11.87
CA ASP A 824 0.66 -14.66 12.11
C ASP A 824 -0.34 -13.78 11.37
N ALA A 825 -0.16 -12.46 11.43
CA ALA A 825 -0.98 -11.51 10.69
C ALA A 825 -0.88 -11.73 9.17
N ALA A 826 0.33 -11.93 8.64
CA ALA A 826 0.56 -12.21 7.23
C ALA A 826 -0.11 -13.52 6.77
N ILE A 827 0.03 -14.62 7.52
CA ILE A 827 -0.61 -15.90 7.17
C ILE A 827 -2.14 -15.75 7.12
N ARG A 828 -2.74 -15.03 8.08
CA ARG A 828 -4.19 -14.80 8.11
C ARG A 828 -4.69 -13.94 6.96
N ALA A 829 -3.85 -13.10 6.38
CA ALA A 829 -4.18 -12.27 5.23
C ALA A 829 -4.23 -13.07 3.91
N HIS A 830 -3.63 -14.27 3.88
CA HIS A 830 -3.43 -15.08 2.67
C HIS A 830 -3.98 -16.51 2.82
N PRO A 831 -5.31 -16.68 3.01
CA PRO A 831 -5.90 -17.99 3.24
C PRO A 831 -5.91 -18.85 1.96
N GLY A 832 -5.42 -20.09 2.05
CA GLY A 832 -5.37 -21.03 0.92
C GLY A 832 -4.18 -20.86 -0.03
N GLU A 833 -3.29 -19.91 0.23
CA GLU A 833 -2.09 -19.66 -0.58
C GLU A 833 -0.89 -20.50 -0.11
N ARG A 834 0.15 -20.57 -0.94
CA ARG A 834 1.40 -21.27 -0.67
C ARG A 834 2.48 -20.28 -0.22
N ILE A 835 2.76 -20.28 1.08
CA ILE A 835 3.61 -19.31 1.77
C ILE A 835 4.99 -19.89 2.04
N LEU A 836 6.05 -19.13 1.76
CA LEU A 836 7.43 -19.42 2.14
C LEU A 836 7.92 -18.39 3.15
N ILE A 837 8.31 -18.81 4.35
CA ILE A 837 8.91 -17.94 5.37
C ILE A 837 10.43 -17.98 5.19
N MET A 838 11.06 -16.84 4.89
CA MET A 838 12.50 -16.69 4.72
C MET A 838 13.11 -15.90 5.87
N PHE A 839 13.71 -16.61 6.83
CA PHE A 839 14.31 -16.06 8.05
C PHE A 839 15.70 -16.66 8.28
N GLY A 840 16.53 -15.96 9.05
CA GLY A 840 17.81 -16.48 9.53
C GLY A 840 17.62 -17.83 10.22
N ALA A 841 18.50 -18.78 9.91
CA ALA A 841 18.36 -20.18 10.33
C ALA A 841 18.20 -20.34 11.86
N GLY A 842 18.75 -19.41 12.65
CA GLY A 842 18.59 -19.38 14.12
C GLY A 842 17.15 -19.26 14.61
N HIS A 843 16.26 -18.62 13.85
CA HIS A 843 14.85 -18.41 14.23
C HIS A 843 13.95 -19.63 13.91
N LYS A 844 14.44 -20.56 13.07
CA LYS A 844 13.62 -21.61 12.46
C LYS A 844 12.92 -22.49 13.49
N TYR A 845 13.66 -22.98 14.49
CA TYR A 845 13.10 -23.85 15.53
C TYR A 845 11.93 -23.19 16.26
N TRP A 846 12.05 -21.90 16.60
CA TRP A 846 11.04 -21.17 17.37
C TRP A 846 9.79 -20.94 16.52
N LEU A 847 9.96 -20.57 15.24
CA LEU A 847 8.87 -20.43 14.29
C LEU A 847 8.13 -21.75 14.06
N HIS A 848 8.86 -22.86 13.88
CA HIS A 848 8.28 -24.19 13.76
C HIS A 848 7.42 -24.56 14.99
N GLU A 849 7.86 -24.26 16.20
CA GLU A 849 7.10 -24.53 17.43
C GLU A 849 5.77 -23.77 17.48
N GLN A 850 5.71 -22.52 17.01
CA GLN A 850 4.46 -21.77 16.98
C GLN A 850 3.57 -22.19 15.80
N LEU A 851 4.14 -22.39 14.61
CA LEU A 851 3.39 -22.77 13.41
C LEU A 851 2.74 -24.15 13.56
N ARG A 852 3.38 -25.11 14.23
CA ARG A 852 2.80 -26.44 14.52
C ARG A 852 1.55 -26.39 15.40
N GLN A 853 1.32 -25.29 16.13
CA GLN A 853 0.12 -25.09 16.96
C GLN A 853 -1.09 -24.61 16.14
N ARG A 854 -0.89 -24.23 14.88
CA ARG A 854 -1.96 -23.75 14.00
C ARG A 854 -2.69 -24.90 13.32
N ALA A 855 -4.02 -24.86 13.39
CA ALA A 855 -4.88 -25.85 12.75
C ALA A 855 -5.32 -25.45 11.32
N ASP A 856 -5.08 -24.18 10.94
CA ASP A 856 -5.50 -23.58 9.67
C ASP A 856 -4.44 -23.67 8.57
N ILE A 857 -3.28 -24.28 8.84
CA ILE A 857 -2.18 -24.41 7.88
C ILE A 857 -1.70 -25.87 7.73
N ARG A 858 -1.00 -26.14 6.63
CA ARG A 858 -0.20 -27.34 6.41
C ARG A 858 1.27 -26.94 6.29
N LEU A 859 2.07 -27.31 7.29
CA LEU A 859 3.52 -27.10 7.26
C LEU A 859 4.18 -28.13 6.34
N LEU A 860 4.90 -27.67 5.32
CA LEU A 860 5.62 -28.47 4.33
C LEU A 860 7.10 -28.61 4.71
N ASP A 861 7.70 -29.74 4.35
CA ASP A 861 9.15 -29.95 4.47
C ASP A 861 9.88 -29.26 3.30
N VAL A 862 10.86 -28.42 3.62
CA VAL A 862 11.63 -27.69 2.61
C VAL A 862 12.63 -28.57 1.87
N GLN A 863 13.00 -29.74 2.39
CA GLN A 863 13.97 -30.63 1.76
C GLN A 863 13.58 -31.06 0.33
N ASP A 864 12.28 -31.14 0.05
CA ASP A 864 11.73 -31.47 -1.26
C ASP A 864 12.09 -30.43 -2.36
N PHE A 865 12.48 -29.23 -1.95
CA PHE A 865 12.73 -28.10 -2.85
C PHE A 865 14.19 -27.67 -2.87
N LEU A 866 15.06 -28.23 -2.00
CA LEU A 866 16.48 -27.91 -1.98
C LEU A 866 17.20 -28.44 -3.24
N PRO A 867 18.34 -27.83 -3.64
CA PRO A 867 19.20 -28.37 -4.69
C PRO A 867 19.59 -29.83 -4.42
N THR A 868 19.73 -30.60 -5.49
CA THR A 868 20.37 -31.92 -5.42
C THR A 868 21.88 -31.74 -5.21
N PRO A 869 22.52 -32.55 -4.35
CA PRO A 869 23.93 -32.45 -4.01
C PRO A 869 24.84 -32.71 -5.20
#